data_AF-F8KXX4-F1
#
_entry.id   AF-F8KXX4-F1
#
_cell.length_a   1.000
_cell.length_b   1.000
_cell.length_c   1.000
_cell.angle_alpha   90.00
_cell.angle_beta   90.00
_cell.angle_gamma   90.00
#
_symmetry.space_group_name_H-M   'P 1'
#
loop_
_entity.id
_entity.type
_entity.pdbx_description
1 polymer ?
#
loop_
_entity_poly.entity_id
_entity_poly.type
_entity_poly.pdbx_seq_one_letter_code
_entity_poly.pdbx_strand_id
1 'polypeptide(L)'
;MSIKFEQTPYLKVIRENEKFKNDRKIFDYTKEHLQFRYGDVNRQKFNKKYSAEGWFGRKITALPAAIWSGGVKVIYHFVKAIFIGVPKAFFDKGQCLKVHFFNVARDFQESYGRLASLFNDRYGHFHVQESQFQKTCYDCFIENVKGANSSKLTGSYYRLHVLKYGVMIDSEAKKTSLSDYKGKTIEERNKLLHRFNLIQAFSQFSASDISLNDFIDRTDIEILKILTLEDVIIPFQHSKLKFALLNEDKFNALSVRDLQEDSINPDQFSFIRQRLEKLFKNEGKSSKQKTINDYSDIHDIPLKDLTQISADDINKYKEKIPPVAFTFFTNDQIQNLKLSEMQATQNKALFFALDEAKAKERLALFDGQDVVDAIHKGLMTGSVLKFLSDKHVKELKLKQLSKEQVDVIFCYKDDSSQDACCFKAFNVDDVQSAIEEGILTTTYQLQLLTDQQLKGVRLSKLSTETIDHMFPSRDDNTPDLKRFANFEVEEVQAALNTGLITTTYQLQLLTDQQLKGVQLSKLSSETINRMFPSLDDNMADLKRFANFEVAEVQAVLDSEKLNAYQVKLISIEQIKSFEFSSMSQKMINMLFPPYSVDYFKEKYSSWSYTFREVNGKVLENSSRKRCAYTEDELQKMSKDQKQKNEELLAQLSLNQRKYLESHLYQKDNSTTRGSSQPYFDSFNFFFNNFFQQEFGSGFFGESDPFRQFFGEGFAVGTQPSQNESFAALGLQPNASKEEIKKAYKQLALKYHPDRNLRRLDEKESDYEIRRKECEEKFKEVSLAFANLAAE
;
A
#
# COMPACT_ATOMS: atom_id res chain seq x y z
N MET A 1 -13.30 -6.59 26.47
CA MET A 1 -13.35 -5.60 27.57
C MET A 1 -13.93 -4.32 27.01
N SER A 2 -14.85 -3.63 27.69
CA SER A 2 -15.27 -2.28 27.30
C SER A 2 -14.39 -1.27 28.04
N ILE A 3 -13.39 -0.68 27.38
CA ILE A 3 -12.62 0.43 27.96
C ILE A 3 -13.57 1.63 28.08
N LYS A 4 -13.73 2.15 29.30
CA LYS A 4 -14.54 3.35 29.57
C LYS A 4 -13.63 4.55 29.73
N PHE A 5 -13.89 5.62 28.98
CA PHE A 5 -13.14 6.88 29.13
C PHE A 5 -13.73 7.72 30.27
N GLU A 6 -12.85 8.29 31.10
CA GLU A 6 -13.25 9.17 32.20
C GLU A 6 -13.95 10.42 31.64
N GLN A 7 -15.11 10.79 32.21
CA GLN A 7 -15.96 11.87 31.71
C GLN A 7 -15.39 13.25 32.05
N THR A 8 -14.35 13.66 31.33
CA THR A 8 -13.62 14.91 31.55
C THR A 8 -14.05 16.02 30.60
N PRO A 9 -13.89 17.31 30.97
CA PRO A 9 -13.98 18.45 30.04
C PRO A 9 -13.19 18.26 28.75
N TYR A 10 -11.98 17.67 28.82
CA TYR A 10 -11.18 17.35 27.65
C TYR A 10 -11.89 16.35 26.72
N LEU A 11 -12.41 15.24 27.27
CA LEU A 11 -13.18 14.25 26.51
C LEU A 11 -14.45 14.85 25.89
N LYS A 12 -15.12 15.77 26.59
CA LYS A 12 -16.30 16.46 26.05
C LYS A 12 -15.97 17.26 24.78
N VAL A 13 -14.80 17.90 24.71
CA VAL A 13 -14.35 18.60 23.50
C VAL A 13 -13.92 17.62 22.41
N ILE A 14 -13.23 16.53 22.76
CA ILE A 14 -12.89 15.45 21.81
C ILE A 14 -14.14 14.94 21.09
N ARG A 15 -15.24 14.71 21.83
CA ARG A 15 -16.51 14.20 21.29
C ARG A 15 -17.27 15.19 20.38
N GLU A 16 -16.85 16.45 20.30
CA GLU A 16 -17.39 17.41 19.30
C GLU A 16 -16.91 17.06 17.88
N ASN A 17 -15.82 16.28 17.75
CA ASN A 17 -15.40 15.72 16.48
C ASN A 17 -16.20 14.44 16.16
N GLU A 18 -16.82 14.36 14.99
CA GLU A 18 -17.64 13.21 14.58
C GLU A 18 -16.88 11.87 14.60
N LYS A 19 -15.56 11.91 14.37
CA LYS A 19 -14.68 10.73 14.44
C LYS A 19 -14.57 10.15 15.85
N PHE A 20 -14.81 10.96 16.89
CA PHE A 20 -14.61 10.59 18.30
C PHE A 20 -15.90 10.69 19.14
N LYS A 21 -17.07 10.62 18.50
CA LYS A 21 -18.37 10.93 19.11
C LYS A 21 -18.74 10.04 20.32
N ASN A 22 -18.23 8.81 20.40
CA ASN A 22 -18.47 7.89 21.52
C ASN A 22 -17.26 7.00 21.80
N ASP A 23 -17.25 6.33 22.95
CA ASP A 23 -16.12 5.51 23.42
C ASP A 23 -15.75 4.39 22.44
N ARG A 24 -16.74 3.80 21.75
CA ARG A 24 -16.51 2.78 20.73
C ARG A 24 -15.75 3.33 19.53
N LYS A 25 -16.15 4.49 19.00
CA LYS A 25 -15.43 5.14 17.89
C LYS A 25 -14.02 5.57 18.28
N ILE A 26 -13.84 6.06 19.51
CA ILE A 26 -12.49 6.40 20.03
C ILE A 26 -11.65 5.13 20.13
N PHE A 27 -12.21 4.05 20.69
CA PHE A 27 -11.54 2.75 20.79
C PHE A 27 -11.15 2.22 19.41
N ASP A 28 -12.09 2.13 18.47
CA ASP A 28 -11.86 1.61 17.11
C ASP A 28 -10.77 2.42 16.38
N TYR A 29 -10.79 3.75 16.48
CA TYR A 29 -9.75 4.60 15.87
C TYR A 29 -8.38 4.45 16.53
N THR A 30 -8.33 4.46 17.86
CA THR A 30 -7.07 4.36 18.64
C THR A 30 -6.43 2.99 18.53
N LYS A 31 -7.22 1.96 18.22
CA LYS A 31 -6.78 0.60 17.90
C LYS A 31 -5.77 0.57 16.73
N GLU A 32 -5.98 1.44 15.75
CA GLU A 32 -5.22 1.45 14.49
C GLU A 32 -4.25 2.63 14.39
N HIS A 33 -4.51 3.73 15.11
CA HIS A 33 -3.78 4.98 14.96
C HIS A 33 -3.31 5.55 16.30
N LEU A 34 -2.08 5.21 16.73
CA LEU A 34 -1.47 5.85 17.90
C LEU A 34 -0.97 7.26 17.56
N GLN A 35 -1.62 8.28 18.11
CA GLN A 35 -1.29 9.70 17.86
C GLN A 35 -0.89 10.43 19.15
N PHE A 36 0.01 11.41 19.04
CA PHE A 36 0.36 12.32 20.15
C PHE A 36 -0.71 13.39 20.42
N ARG A 37 -1.69 13.53 19.53
CA ARG A 37 -2.84 14.43 19.68
C ARG A 37 -4.03 13.82 18.95
N TYR A 38 -5.19 13.81 19.60
CA TYR A 38 -6.45 13.36 19.00
C TYR A 38 -7.39 14.56 18.90
N GLY A 39 -7.93 14.80 17.70
CA GLY A 39 -8.79 15.94 17.43
C GLY A 39 -8.09 17.31 17.54
N ASP A 40 -8.85 18.38 17.33
CA ASP A 40 -8.40 19.77 17.45
C ASP A 40 -8.89 20.37 18.79
N VAL A 41 -8.33 19.84 19.89
CA VAL A 41 -8.62 20.31 21.25
C VAL A 41 -7.65 21.43 21.60
N ASN A 42 -8.07 22.67 21.35
CA ASN A 42 -7.34 23.84 21.82
C ASN A 42 -7.87 24.32 23.18
N ARG A 43 -7.06 25.14 23.86
CA ARG A 43 -7.35 25.66 25.20
C ARG A 43 -8.66 26.47 25.25
N GLN A 44 -9.02 27.16 24.17
CA GLN A 44 -10.25 27.95 24.11
C GLN A 44 -11.49 27.05 24.17
N LYS A 45 -11.51 25.96 23.38
CA LYS A 45 -12.60 24.98 23.40
C LYS A 45 -12.69 24.26 24.75
N PHE A 46 -11.55 23.86 25.31
CA PHE A 46 -11.47 23.27 26.65
C PHE A 46 -12.06 24.19 27.74
N ASN A 47 -11.65 25.47 27.74
CA ASN A 47 -12.12 26.44 28.72
C ASN A 47 -13.64 26.62 28.70
N LYS A 48 -14.31 26.44 27.55
CA LYS A 48 -15.78 26.50 27.44
C LYS A 48 -16.48 25.35 28.18
N LYS A 49 -15.82 24.21 28.35
CA LYS A 49 -16.37 23.01 29.03
C LYS A 49 -15.85 22.83 30.45
N TYR A 50 -14.94 23.71 30.89
CA TYR A 50 -14.25 23.62 32.17
C TYR A 50 -15.13 24.10 33.34
N SER A 51 -15.11 23.36 34.46
CA SER A 51 -15.70 23.81 35.72
C SER A 51 -14.62 24.17 36.74
N ALA A 52 -14.77 25.33 37.39
CA ALA A 52 -13.88 25.76 38.47
C ALA A 52 -14.19 25.08 39.82
N GLU A 53 -15.24 24.26 39.88
CA GLU A 53 -15.61 23.51 41.08
C GLU A 53 -14.47 22.58 41.51
N GLY A 54 -14.16 22.57 42.81
CA GLY A 54 -13.08 21.76 43.39
C GLY A 54 -11.65 22.25 43.11
N TRP A 55 -11.45 23.46 42.56
CA TRP A 55 -10.10 23.97 42.22
C TRP A 55 -9.16 24.05 43.42
N PHE A 56 -9.68 24.40 44.60
CA PHE A 56 -8.88 24.49 45.82
C PHE A 56 -8.35 23.11 46.26
N GLY A 57 -9.19 22.08 46.21
CA GLY A 57 -8.77 20.69 46.49
C GLY A 57 -7.73 20.18 45.49
N ARG A 58 -7.84 20.58 44.22
CA ARG A 58 -6.82 20.27 43.20
C ARG A 58 -5.49 20.93 43.50
N LYS A 59 -5.47 22.17 44.01
CA LYS A 59 -4.23 22.84 44.42
C LYS A 59 -3.53 22.17 45.60
N ILE A 60 -4.30 21.73 46.60
CA ILE A 60 -3.75 21.02 47.77
C ILE A 60 -3.09 19.70 47.33
N THR A 61 -3.71 18.98 46.40
CA THR A 61 -3.23 17.68 45.91
C THR A 61 -2.22 17.78 44.76
N ALA A 62 -2.02 18.98 44.19
CA ALA A 62 -1.18 19.20 43.02
C ALA A 62 0.28 18.79 43.25
N LEU A 63 0.87 19.20 44.37
CA LEU A 63 2.29 18.94 44.65
C LEU A 63 2.56 17.44 44.91
N PRO A 64 1.82 16.73 45.77
CA PRO A 64 1.97 15.28 45.91
C PRO A 64 1.72 14.51 44.60
N ALA A 65 0.70 14.90 43.83
CA ALA A 65 0.39 14.28 42.54
C ALA A 65 1.47 14.53 41.48
N ALA A 66 2.10 15.71 41.48
CA ALA A 66 3.24 16.03 40.62
C ALA A 66 4.48 15.18 40.97
N ILE A 67 4.77 15.00 42.26
CA ILE A 67 5.87 14.13 42.73
C ILE A 67 5.60 12.67 42.33
N TRP A 68 4.36 12.19 42.51
CA TRP A 68 4.00 10.83 42.12
C TRP A 68 4.10 10.60 40.60
N SER A 69 3.57 11.51 39.79
CA SER A 69 3.62 11.39 38.32
C SER A 69 5.03 11.60 37.77
N GLY A 70 5.72 12.67 38.17
CA GLY A 70 7.04 13.02 37.63
C GLY A 70 8.21 12.27 38.25
N GLY A 71 8.08 11.79 39.49
CA GLY A 71 9.09 10.99 40.17
C GLY A 71 8.84 9.50 39.98
N VAL A 72 7.75 8.99 40.55
CA VAL A 72 7.52 7.53 40.63
C VAL A 72 7.15 6.93 39.27
N LYS A 73 6.14 7.50 38.58
CA LYS A 73 5.66 6.92 37.30
C LYS A 73 6.67 7.07 36.17
N VAL A 74 7.33 8.23 36.05
CA VAL A 74 8.41 8.43 35.08
C VAL A 74 9.52 7.40 35.29
N ILE A 75 10.04 7.24 36.51
CA ILE A 75 11.10 6.26 36.79
C ILE A 75 10.61 4.85 36.47
N TYR A 76 9.40 4.49 36.88
CA TYR A 76 8.81 3.18 36.57
C TYR A 76 8.74 2.90 35.06
N HIS A 77 8.21 3.84 34.26
CA HIS A 77 8.10 3.65 32.82
C HIS A 77 9.45 3.76 32.10
N PHE A 78 10.39 4.54 32.61
CA PHE A 78 11.75 4.62 32.09
C PHE A 78 12.54 3.33 32.36
N VAL A 79 12.43 2.77 33.56
CA VAL A 79 12.95 1.44 33.91
C VAL A 79 12.32 0.38 32.99
N LYS A 80 11.00 0.40 32.77
CA LYS A 80 10.40 -0.50 31.77
C LYS A 80 10.89 -0.25 30.35
N ALA A 81 11.11 0.98 29.93
CA ALA A 81 11.67 1.29 28.62
C ALA A 81 13.05 0.64 28.45
N ILE A 82 13.91 0.74 29.45
CA ILE A 82 15.27 0.19 29.43
C ILE A 82 15.26 -1.33 29.55
N PHE A 83 14.59 -1.90 30.55
CA PHE A 83 14.70 -3.32 30.87
C PHE A 83 13.72 -4.21 30.08
N ILE A 84 12.64 -3.65 29.55
CA ILE A 84 11.62 -4.38 28.77
C ILE A 84 11.58 -3.87 27.32
N GLY A 85 11.59 -2.55 27.13
CA GLY A 85 11.50 -1.93 25.81
C GLY A 85 12.72 -2.17 24.94
N VAL A 86 13.95 -1.93 25.44
CA VAL A 86 15.18 -2.08 24.64
C VAL A 86 15.39 -3.54 24.20
N PRO A 87 15.23 -4.56 25.06
CA PRO A 87 15.30 -5.95 24.62
C PRO A 87 14.22 -6.34 23.60
N LYS A 88 13.01 -5.75 23.71
CA LYS A 88 11.90 -6.03 22.78
C LYS A 88 11.97 -5.27 21.46
N ALA A 89 12.69 -4.14 21.42
CA ALA A 89 12.77 -3.28 20.24
C ALA A 89 13.29 -4.00 18.99
N PHE A 90 14.13 -5.02 19.17
CA PHE A 90 14.65 -5.89 18.12
C PHE A 90 13.58 -6.82 17.50
N PHE A 91 12.49 -7.08 18.22
CA PHE A 91 11.49 -8.08 17.85
C PHE A 91 10.15 -7.47 17.43
N ASP A 92 9.85 -6.23 17.85
CA ASP A 92 8.57 -5.56 17.57
C ASP A 92 8.71 -4.27 16.76
N LYS A 93 9.83 -4.11 16.03
CA LYS A 93 10.18 -2.89 15.28
C LYS A 93 10.17 -1.63 16.16
N GLY A 94 10.53 -1.77 17.43
CA GLY A 94 10.63 -0.68 18.40
C GLY A 94 9.29 -0.20 18.98
N GLN A 95 8.19 -0.93 18.78
CA GLN A 95 6.86 -0.49 19.24
C GLN A 95 6.77 -0.47 20.77
N CYS A 96 7.16 -1.52 21.50
CA CYS A 96 7.16 -1.55 22.97
C CYS A 96 8.10 -0.50 23.58
N LEU A 97 9.18 -0.16 22.88
CA LEU A 97 10.09 0.91 23.30
C LEU A 97 9.43 2.29 23.13
N LYS A 98 8.87 2.58 21.95
CA LYS A 98 8.11 3.82 21.67
C LYS A 98 7.01 4.04 22.68
N VAL A 99 6.35 2.96 23.05
CA VAL A 99 5.28 2.88 24.02
C VAL A 99 5.70 3.30 25.42
N HIS A 100 6.82 2.77 25.94
CA HIS A 100 7.29 3.16 27.26
C HIS A 100 7.80 4.61 27.28
N PHE A 101 8.45 5.07 26.21
CA PHE A 101 8.82 6.49 26.06
C PHE A 101 7.61 7.41 25.93
N PHE A 102 6.52 6.95 25.29
CA PHE A 102 5.26 7.70 25.23
C PHE A 102 4.68 7.90 26.63
N ASN A 103 4.64 6.84 27.45
CA ASN A 103 4.17 6.96 28.84
C ASN A 103 5.07 7.88 29.68
N VAL A 104 6.40 7.82 29.50
CA VAL A 104 7.34 8.75 30.15
C VAL A 104 7.00 10.20 29.79
N ALA A 105 6.84 10.51 28.50
CA ALA A 105 6.50 11.86 28.06
C ALA A 105 5.15 12.33 28.62
N ARG A 106 4.16 11.44 28.72
CA ARG A 106 2.84 11.75 29.27
C ARG A 106 2.85 11.89 30.79
N ASP A 107 3.66 11.12 31.50
CA ASP A 107 3.87 11.30 32.94
C ASP A 107 4.56 12.64 33.25
N PHE A 108 5.53 13.05 32.44
CA PHE A 108 6.12 14.39 32.52
C PHE A 108 5.09 15.49 32.26
N GLN A 109 4.26 15.34 31.22
CA GLN A 109 3.19 16.30 30.94
C GLN A 109 2.16 16.36 32.07
N GLU A 110 1.78 15.22 32.66
CA GLU A 110 0.85 15.18 33.78
C GLU A 110 1.47 15.90 34.99
N SER A 111 2.74 15.62 35.31
CA SER A 111 3.46 16.30 36.39
C SER A 111 3.55 17.80 36.17
N TYR A 112 3.91 18.24 34.96
CA TYR A 112 3.90 19.65 34.59
C TYR A 112 2.51 20.27 34.74
N GLY A 113 1.46 19.59 34.28
CA GLY A 113 0.07 20.06 34.44
C GLY A 113 -0.34 20.19 35.91
N ARG A 114 0.07 19.24 36.76
CA ARG A 114 -0.15 19.32 38.21
C ARG A 114 0.56 20.52 38.82
N LEU A 115 1.85 20.74 38.52
CA LEU A 115 2.58 21.92 39.00
C LEU A 115 1.99 23.24 38.48
N ALA A 116 1.66 23.29 37.19
CA ALA A 116 1.06 24.46 36.56
C ALA A 116 -0.31 24.81 37.16
N SER A 117 -1.05 23.83 37.72
CA SER A 117 -2.33 24.08 38.40
C SER A 117 -2.19 24.92 39.67
N LEU A 118 -1.01 24.97 40.30
CA LEU A 118 -0.73 25.85 41.44
C LEU A 118 -0.82 27.33 41.06
N PHE A 119 -0.44 27.67 39.84
CA PHE A 119 -0.42 29.04 39.32
C PHE A 119 -1.64 29.35 38.45
N ASN A 120 -2.07 28.38 37.63
CA ASN A 120 -3.20 28.49 36.72
C ASN A 120 -3.94 27.15 36.62
N ASP A 121 -4.94 26.97 37.47
CA ASP A 121 -5.73 25.72 37.58
C ASP A 121 -6.26 25.24 36.21
N ARG A 122 -6.86 26.15 35.41
CA ARG A 122 -7.38 25.82 34.07
C ARG A 122 -6.29 25.29 33.13
N TYR A 123 -5.14 25.95 33.11
CA TYR A 123 -4.02 25.57 32.25
C TYR A 123 -3.39 24.25 32.69
N GLY A 124 -3.16 24.09 33.99
CA GLY A 124 -2.64 22.86 34.54
C GLY A 124 -3.56 21.66 34.28
N HIS A 125 -4.87 21.85 34.50
CA HIS A 125 -5.85 20.78 34.35
C HIS A 125 -6.06 20.37 32.89
N PHE A 126 -5.89 21.29 31.93
CA PHE A 126 -5.85 20.95 30.51
C PHE A 126 -4.78 19.90 30.21
N HIS A 127 -3.54 20.12 30.67
CA HIS A 127 -2.43 19.19 30.43
C HIS A 127 -2.59 17.86 31.19
N VAL A 128 -3.17 17.88 32.39
CA VAL A 128 -3.48 16.66 33.15
C VAL A 128 -4.48 15.79 32.41
N GLN A 129 -5.61 16.36 31.99
CA GLN A 129 -6.67 15.59 31.32
C GLN A 129 -6.25 15.13 29.92
N GLU A 130 -5.47 15.95 29.19
CA GLU A 130 -4.88 15.54 27.93
C GLU A 130 -3.98 14.31 28.11
N SER A 131 -3.10 14.34 29.10
CA SER A 131 -2.21 13.22 29.39
C SER A 131 -2.97 11.93 29.73
N GLN A 132 -3.98 12.01 30.62
CA GLN A 132 -4.78 10.86 31.04
C GLN A 132 -5.61 10.26 29.89
N PHE A 133 -6.24 11.11 29.08
CA PHE A 133 -6.99 10.68 27.90
C PHE A 133 -6.09 9.90 26.93
N GLN A 134 -4.88 10.42 26.68
CA GLN A 134 -3.95 9.79 25.75
C GLN A 134 -3.34 8.50 26.27
N LYS A 135 -3.10 8.39 27.59
CA LYS A 135 -2.73 7.11 28.22
C LYS A 135 -3.82 6.05 28.03
N THR A 136 -5.08 6.44 28.17
CA THR A 136 -6.23 5.55 27.96
C THR A 136 -6.33 5.10 26.49
N CYS A 137 -6.15 6.01 25.53
CA CYS A 137 -6.09 5.67 24.09
C CYS A 137 -4.95 4.71 23.78
N TYR A 138 -3.82 4.88 24.47
CA TYR A 138 -2.66 4.02 24.35
C TYR A 138 -2.91 2.62 24.94
N ASP A 139 -3.63 2.50 26.06
CA ASP A 139 -4.03 1.19 26.60
C ASP A 139 -4.94 0.44 25.61
N CYS A 140 -5.82 1.15 24.90
CA CYS A 140 -6.62 0.60 23.79
C CYS A 140 -5.73 0.06 22.66
N PHE A 141 -4.68 0.81 22.31
CA PHE A 141 -3.71 0.40 21.28
C PHE A 141 -2.95 -0.88 21.65
N ILE A 142 -2.49 -1.04 22.91
CA ILE A 142 -1.79 -2.31 23.27
C ILE A 142 -2.74 -3.51 23.33
N GLU A 143 -4.01 -3.32 23.67
CA GLU A 143 -4.98 -4.42 23.60
C GLU A 143 -5.07 -4.97 22.17
N ASN A 144 -4.97 -4.11 21.15
CA ASN A 144 -4.87 -4.54 19.76
C ASN A 144 -3.55 -5.26 19.46
N VAL A 145 -2.42 -4.69 19.87
CA VAL A 145 -1.09 -5.29 19.62
C VAL A 145 -0.99 -6.67 20.29
N LYS A 146 -1.56 -6.85 21.49
CA LYS A 146 -1.64 -8.14 22.18
C LYS A 146 -2.58 -9.13 21.47
N GLY A 147 -3.67 -8.64 20.87
CA GLY A 147 -4.58 -9.46 20.06
C GLY A 147 -3.95 -9.90 18.73
N ALA A 148 -3.26 -8.99 18.03
CA ALA A 148 -2.68 -9.20 16.70
C ALA A 148 -1.36 -9.99 16.71
N ASN A 149 -0.54 -9.87 17.77
CA ASN A 149 0.76 -10.56 17.87
C ASN A 149 0.71 -11.87 18.66
N SER A 150 -0.48 -12.37 19.03
CA SER A 150 -0.64 -13.65 19.72
C SER A 150 -0.25 -14.87 18.85
N SER A 151 -0.07 -14.68 17.53
CA SER A 151 0.25 -15.77 16.60
C SER A 151 1.70 -15.84 16.11
N LYS A 152 2.60 -14.88 16.42
CA LYS A 152 3.97 -14.91 15.86
C LYS A 152 5.16 -14.58 16.75
N LEU A 153 5.03 -14.19 18.03
CA LEU A 153 6.20 -13.76 18.80
C LEU A 153 6.11 -14.07 20.30
N THR A 154 6.20 -15.36 20.66
CA THR A 154 6.38 -15.81 22.06
C THR A 154 7.47 -16.88 22.14
N GLY A 155 8.72 -16.47 21.89
CA GLY A 155 9.84 -17.40 21.71
C GLY A 155 10.68 -17.74 22.94
N SER A 156 10.83 -16.85 23.94
CA SER A 156 11.83 -17.14 25.00
C SER A 156 11.48 -16.74 26.43
N TYR A 157 10.69 -15.69 26.69
CA TYR A 157 10.32 -15.31 28.07
C TYR A 157 8.91 -15.80 28.46
N TYR A 158 7.99 -15.86 27.49
CA TYR A 158 6.64 -16.42 27.66
C TYR A 158 6.53 -17.91 27.34
N ARG A 159 7.60 -18.56 26.84
CA ARG A 159 7.63 -20.04 26.75
C ARG A 159 7.52 -20.71 28.11
N LEU A 160 7.91 -20.00 29.16
CA LEU A 160 7.86 -20.53 30.52
C LEU A 160 6.60 -20.13 31.26
N HIS A 161 5.79 -19.12 30.89
CA HIS A 161 4.61 -18.71 31.66
C HIS A 161 3.39 -18.36 30.77
N VAL A 162 2.26 -19.03 30.99
CA VAL A 162 0.96 -18.82 30.33
C VAL A 162 -0.06 -18.32 31.35
N LEU A 163 -0.72 -17.20 31.07
CA LEU A 163 -1.82 -16.68 31.90
C LEU A 163 -3.10 -17.43 31.51
N LYS A 164 -3.58 -18.36 32.35
CA LYS A 164 -4.81 -19.16 32.13
C LYS A 164 -5.77 -18.88 33.27
N TYR A 165 -7.02 -18.54 32.95
CA TYR A 165 -8.07 -18.21 33.93
C TYR A 165 -7.67 -17.17 34.98
N GLY A 166 -6.85 -16.18 34.61
CA GLY A 166 -6.38 -15.12 35.51
C GLY A 166 -5.17 -15.49 36.38
N VAL A 167 -4.63 -16.71 36.26
CA VAL A 167 -3.47 -17.18 37.03
C VAL A 167 -2.27 -17.41 36.11
N MET A 168 -1.08 -17.03 36.58
CA MET A 168 0.18 -17.27 35.88
C MET A 168 0.64 -18.70 36.11
N ILE A 169 0.63 -19.53 35.06
CA ILE A 169 1.05 -20.93 35.11
C ILE A 169 2.33 -21.07 34.33
N ASP A 170 3.31 -21.76 34.89
CA ASP A 170 4.56 -21.97 34.19
C ASP A 170 4.67 -23.35 33.52
N SER A 171 5.63 -23.52 32.61
CA SER A 171 5.79 -24.77 31.86
C SER A 171 6.14 -25.97 32.77
N GLU A 172 6.72 -25.71 33.94
CA GLU A 172 7.04 -26.73 34.94
C GLU A 172 5.76 -27.20 35.63
N ALA A 173 4.86 -26.28 35.98
CA ALA A 173 3.55 -26.60 36.54
C ALA A 173 2.67 -27.41 35.57
N LYS A 174 2.76 -27.12 34.26
CA LYS A 174 2.03 -27.88 33.23
C LYS A 174 2.53 -29.30 33.05
N LYS A 175 3.84 -29.52 33.19
CA LYS A 175 4.50 -30.81 32.89
C LYS A 175 4.65 -31.71 34.11
N THR A 176 4.73 -31.13 35.30
CA THR A 176 4.94 -31.90 36.54
C THR A 176 3.62 -32.53 36.96
N SER A 177 3.51 -33.86 36.84
CA SER A 177 2.36 -34.58 37.35
C SER A 177 2.35 -34.57 38.89
N LEU A 178 1.19 -34.79 39.52
CA LEU A 178 1.13 -34.95 40.97
C LEU A 178 1.84 -36.24 41.44
N SER A 179 1.97 -37.24 40.55
CA SER A 179 2.82 -38.41 40.78
C SER A 179 4.30 -38.03 40.82
N ASP A 180 4.77 -37.18 39.91
CA ASP A 180 6.16 -36.70 39.92
C ASP A 180 6.42 -35.84 41.17
N TYR A 181 5.45 -34.99 41.53
CA TYR A 181 5.51 -34.22 42.77
C TYR A 181 5.59 -35.13 44.01
N LYS A 182 4.83 -36.23 44.05
CA LYS A 182 4.92 -37.28 45.10
C LYS A 182 6.26 -38.01 45.09
N GLY A 183 7.01 -38.02 43.99
CA GLY A 183 8.35 -38.60 43.91
C GLY A 183 9.48 -37.65 44.35
N LYS A 184 9.23 -36.33 44.41
CA LYS A 184 10.24 -35.32 44.77
C LYS A 184 10.64 -35.34 46.24
N THR A 185 11.84 -34.84 46.54
CA THR A 185 12.31 -34.68 47.93
C THR A 185 11.50 -33.62 48.67
N ILE A 186 11.57 -33.62 50.01
CA ILE A 186 10.84 -32.66 50.86
C ILE A 186 11.26 -31.21 50.51
N GLU A 187 12.54 -30.95 50.29
CA GLU A 187 13.05 -29.63 49.92
C GLU A 187 12.52 -29.17 48.55
N GLU A 188 12.51 -30.06 47.56
CA GLU A 188 11.98 -29.77 46.23
C GLU A 188 10.47 -29.48 46.28
N ARG A 189 9.72 -30.26 47.06
CA ARG A 189 8.27 -30.02 47.27
C ARG A 189 8.04 -28.68 47.95
N ASN A 190 8.78 -28.35 49.00
CA ASN A 190 8.67 -27.06 49.70
C ASN A 190 8.95 -25.87 48.79
N LYS A 191 9.95 -26.00 47.90
CA LYS A 191 10.25 -24.99 46.88
C LYS A 191 9.08 -24.77 45.93
N LEU A 192 8.43 -25.84 45.47
CA LEU A 192 7.25 -25.76 44.59
C LEU A 192 6.01 -25.23 45.34
N LEU A 193 5.79 -25.67 46.59
CA LEU A 193 4.71 -25.18 47.45
C LEU A 193 4.79 -23.67 47.62
N HIS A 194 5.98 -23.12 47.92
CA HIS A 194 6.18 -21.70 48.10
C HIS A 194 6.10 -20.92 46.78
N ARG A 195 6.69 -21.45 45.70
CA ARG A 195 6.71 -20.79 44.39
C ARG A 195 5.32 -20.57 43.82
N PHE A 196 4.43 -21.55 43.94
CA PHE A 196 3.08 -21.50 43.38
C PHE A 196 1.99 -21.27 44.42
N ASN A 197 2.37 -21.09 45.69
CA ASN A 197 1.43 -20.93 46.81
C ASN A 197 0.37 -22.06 46.87
N LEU A 198 0.83 -23.30 46.64
CA LEU A 198 -0.04 -24.48 46.43
C LEU A 198 -0.91 -24.80 47.66
N ILE A 199 -0.44 -24.47 48.86
CA ILE A 199 -1.19 -24.69 50.10
C ILE A 199 -2.46 -23.81 50.10
N GLN A 200 -2.30 -22.52 49.83
CA GLN A 200 -3.43 -21.60 49.77
C GLN A 200 -4.35 -21.94 48.61
N ALA A 201 -3.80 -22.29 47.44
CA ALA A 201 -4.60 -22.68 46.28
C ALA A 201 -5.43 -23.94 46.57
N PHE A 202 -4.83 -25.01 47.09
CA PHE A 202 -5.54 -26.26 47.38
C PHE A 202 -6.59 -26.12 48.51
N SER A 203 -6.31 -25.30 49.52
CA SER A 203 -7.24 -25.04 50.63
C SER A 203 -8.55 -24.39 50.20
N GLN A 204 -8.58 -23.73 49.05
CA GLN A 204 -9.82 -23.15 48.49
C GLN A 204 -10.78 -24.20 47.93
N PHE A 205 -10.33 -25.46 47.81
CA PHE A 205 -11.03 -26.51 47.04
C PHE A 205 -11.54 -27.66 47.89
N SER A 206 -10.90 -27.98 49.02
CA SER A 206 -11.32 -29.08 49.87
C SER A 206 -12.41 -28.61 50.85
N ALA A 207 -13.63 -29.12 50.71
CA ALA A 207 -14.69 -28.91 51.70
C ALA A 207 -14.46 -29.67 53.03
N SER A 208 -13.34 -30.40 53.15
CA SER A 208 -13.11 -31.47 54.13
C SER A 208 -11.78 -31.37 54.89
N ASP A 209 -11.14 -30.20 54.97
CA ASP A 209 -9.85 -29.97 55.67
C ASP A 209 -8.72 -30.96 55.26
N ILE A 210 -8.74 -31.47 54.03
CA ILE A 210 -7.72 -32.42 53.54
C ILE A 210 -6.54 -31.61 52.99
N SER A 211 -5.33 -31.86 53.50
CA SER A 211 -4.13 -31.22 52.95
C SER A 211 -3.78 -31.76 51.56
N LEU A 212 -3.03 -30.99 50.76
CA LEU A 212 -2.56 -31.44 49.43
C LEU A 212 -1.77 -32.76 49.53
N ASN A 213 -0.96 -32.92 50.58
CA ASN A 213 -0.19 -34.14 50.80
C ASN A 213 -1.11 -35.32 51.16
N ASP A 214 -2.11 -35.12 52.02
CA ASP A 214 -3.09 -36.16 52.36
C ASP A 214 -3.89 -36.63 51.14
N PHE A 215 -4.29 -35.70 50.27
CA PHE A 215 -4.93 -36.04 49.00
C PHE A 215 -3.99 -36.88 48.12
N ILE A 216 -2.74 -36.45 47.95
CA ILE A 216 -1.74 -37.17 47.15
C ILE A 216 -1.41 -38.56 47.73
N ASP A 217 -1.48 -38.73 49.05
CA ASP A 217 -1.19 -40.02 49.68
C ASP A 217 -2.37 -40.99 49.59
N ARG A 218 -3.61 -40.49 49.58
CA ARG A 218 -4.83 -41.31 49.49
C ARG A 218 -5.32 -41.55 48.06
N THR A 219 -4.84 -40.80 47.08
CA THR A 219 -5.27 -40.90 45.68
C THR A 219 -4.47 -41.95 44.92
N ASP A 220 -5.14 -42.71 44.07
CA ASP A 220 -4.51 -43.69 43.18
C ASP A 220 -3.40 -43.05 42.33
N ILE A 221 -2.23 -43.69 42.28
CA ILE A 221 -1.06 -43.22 41.52
C ILE A 221 -1.37 -42.98 40.04
N GLU A 222 -2.28 -43.77 39.48
CA GLU A 222 -2.75 -43.68 38.12
C GLU A 222 -3.61 -42.45 37.85
N ILE A 223 -4.30 -41.92 38.87
CA ILE A 223 -5.00 -40.63 38.80
C ILE A 223 -3.98 -39.49 38.94
N LEU A 224 -3.00 -39.64 39.85
CA LEU A 224 -1.94 -38.64 40.08
C LEU A 224 -1.02 -38.42 38.86
N LYS A 225 -0.90 -39.42 37.98
CA LYS A 225 -0.17 -39.29 36.71
C LYS A 225 -0.87 -38.36 35.71
N ILE A 226 -2.21 -38.22 35.80
CA ILE A 226 -3.04 -37.44 34.86
C ILE A 226 -3.24 -35.99 35.36
N LEU A 227 -3.20 -35.82 36.69
CA LEU A 227 -3.23 -34.51 37.33
C LEU A 227 -1.85 -33.86 37.32
N THR A 228 -1.81 -32.56 37.09
CA THR A 228 -0.57 -31.78 37.12
C THR A 228 -0.62 -30.69 38.18
N LEU A 229 0.52 -30.06 38.47
CA LEU A 229 0.56 -28.91 39.38
C LEU A 229 -0.31 -27.74 38.86
N GLU A 230 -0.47 -27.60 37.55
CA GLU A 230 -1.44 -26.67 36.95
C GLU A 230 -2.85 -26.87 37.51
N ASP A 231 -3.30 -28.12 37.68
CA ASP A 231 -4.64 -28.43 38.19
C ASP A 231 -4.83 -27.96 39.65
N VAL A 232 -3.75 -27.82 40.43
CA VAL A 232 -3.79 -27.27 41.80
C VAL A 232 -3.78 -25.74 41.81
N ILE A 233 -3.26 -25.11 40.77
CA ILE A 233 -3.03 -23.66 40.71
C ILE A 233 -4.24 -22.93 40.11
N ILE A 234 -4.89 -23.52 39.12
CA ILE A 234 -6.02 -22.88 38.43
C ILE A 234 -7.29 -22.87 39.29
N PRO A 235 -8.23 -21.93 39.03
CA PRO A 235 -9.50 -21.89 39.76
C PRO A 235 -10.25 -23.23 39.69
N PHE A 236 -10.82 -23.66 40.83
CA PHE A 236 -11.44 -24.98 41.01
C PHE A 236 -12.40 -25.38 39.90
N GLN A 237 -13.27 -24.45 39.53
CA GLN A 237 -14.32 -24.65 38.53
C GLN A 237 -13.76 -25.08 37.17
N HIS A 238 -12.50 -24.76 36.87
CA HIS A 238 -11.80 -25.14 35.65
C HIS A 238 -10.75 -26.26 35.86
N SER A 239 -10.54 -26.70 37.10
CA SER A 239 -9.57 -27.73 37.44
C SER A 239 -10.12 -29.15 37.27
N LYS A 240 -9.27 -30.09 36.85
CA LYS A 240 -9.57 -31.53 36.92
C LYS A 240 -9.81 -32.01 38.35
N LEU A 241 -9.29 -31.29 39.36
CA LEU A 241 -9.50 -31.61 40.77
C LEU A 241 -10.98 -31.66 41.16
N LYS A 242 -11.84 -30.89 40.48
CA LYS A 242 -13.30 -30.93 40.67
C LYS A 242 -13.84 -32.36 40.60
N PHE A 243 -13.31 -33.16 39.68
CA PHE A 243 -13.71 -34.55 39.48
C PHE A 243 -12.78 -35.54 40.16
N ALA A 244 -11.51 -35.19 40.39
CA ALA A 244 -10.57 -36.06 41.09
C ALA A 244 -10.89 -36.21 42.59
N LEU A 245 -11.43 -35.17 43.22
CA LEU A 245 -11.82 -35.19 44.64
C LEU A 245 -13.12 -35.98 44.89
N LEU A 246 -13.84 -36.39 43.84
CA LEU A 246 -14.98 -37.29 44.00
C LEU A 246 -14.48 -38.70 44.34
N ASN A 247 -15.03 -39.26 45.42
CA ASN A 247 -14.86 -40.67 45.76
C ASN A 247 -15.52 -41.56 44.67
N GLU A 248 -15.19 -42.85 44.69
CA GLU A 248 -15.66 -43.79 43.66
C GLU A 248 -17.20 -43.82 43.55
N ASP A 249 -17.92 -43.83 44.68
CA ASP A 249 -19.39 -43.84 44.65
C ASP A 249 -19.99 -42.60 43.97
N LYS A 250 -19.49 -41.40 44.32
CA LYS A 250 -19.97 -40.14 43.72
C LYS A 250 -19.54 -40.01 42.27
N PHE A 251 -18.34 -40.47 41.92
CA PHE A 251 -17.87 -40.45 40.53
C PHE A 251 -18.69 -41.42 39.66
N ASN A 252 -18.98 -42.62 40.17
CA ASN A 252 -19.80 -43.63 39.49
C ASN A 252 -21.27 -43.24 39.36
N ALA A 253 -21.76 -42.33 40.20
CA ALA A 253 -23.10 -41.78 40.14
C ALA A 253 -23.23 -40.59 39.19
N LEU A 254 -22.12 -40.05 38.64
CA LEU A 254 -22.18 -38.98 37.65
C LEU A 254 -23.00 -39.44 36.46
N SER A 255 -23.96 -38.62 36.05
CA SER A 255 -24.86 -38.84 34.92
C SER A 255 -24.53 -37.91 33.75
N VAL A 256 -25.18 -38.15 32.60
CA VAL A 256 -25.10 -37.27 31.44
C VAL A 256 -25.59 -35.85 31.80
N ARG A 257 -26.62 -35.72 32.65
CA ARG A 257 -27.19 -34.44 33.11
C ARG A 257 -26.18 -33.63 33.90
N ASP A 258 -25.38 -34.28 34.75
CA ASP A 258 -24.35 -33.60 35.56
C ASP A 258 -23.24 -32.98 34.70
N LEU A 259 -23.13 -33.39 33.43
CA LEU A 259 -22.16 -32.88 32.47
C LEU A 259 -22.74 -31.88 31.45
N GLN A 260 -24.05 -31.60 31.50
CA GLN A 260 -24.72 -30.66 30.59
C GLN A 260 -24.53 -29.19 30.98
N GLU A 261 -23.89 -28.90 32.12
CA GLU A 261 -23.55 -27.53 32.49
C GLU A 261 -22.52 -26.93 31.53
N ASP A 262 -22.76 -25.70 31.04
CA ASP A 262 -21.85 -24.89 30.19
C ASP A 262 -20.45 -24.59 30.82
N SER A 263 -20.12 -25.22 31.95
CA SER A 263 -18.98 -24.93 32.81
C SER A 263 -17.79 -25.89 32.66
N ILE A 264 -17.95 -27.02 31.96
CA ILE A 264 -16.91 -28.07 31.87
C ILE A 264 -16.00 -27.83 30.67
N ASN A 265 -14.69 -27.76 30.93
CA ASN A 265 -13.69 -27.53 29.88
C ASN A 265 -13.12 -28.85 29.28
N PRO A 266 -12.42 -28.79 28.13
CA PRO A 266 -11.86 -29.98 27.48
C PRO A 266 -10.90 -30.80 28.36
N ASP A 267 -10.10 -30.14 29.21
CA ASP A 267 -9.15 -30.81 30.10
C ASP A 267 -9.89 -31.68 31.14
N GLN A 268 -11.01 -31.19 31.67
CA GLN A 268 -11.89 -31.91 32.58
C GLN A 268 -12.60 -33.09 31.90
N PHE A 269 -13.12 -32.91 30.67
CA PHE A 269 -13.72 -34.01 29.91
C PHE A 269 -12.71 -35.12 29.61
N SER A 270 -11.50 -34.75 29.18
CA SER A 270 -10.42 -35.72 28.94
C SER A 270 -10.09 -36.51 30.23
N PHE A 271 -10.06 -35.83 31.38
CA PHE A 271 -9.84 -36.47 32.67
C PHE A 271 -10.96 -37.46 33.05
N ILE A 272 -12.23 -37.04 32.96
CA ILE A 272 -13.38 -37.90 33.26
C ILE A 272 -13.34 -39.15 32.39
N ARG A 273 -13.10 -38.98 31.08
CA ARG A 273 -12.99 -40.08 30.13
C ARG A 273 -11.86 -41.05 30.50
N GLN A 274 -10.66 -40.55 30.79
CA GLN A 274 -9.53 -41.40 31.17
C GLN A 274 -9.80 -42.17 32.48
N ARG A 275 -10.50 -41.56 33.44
CA ARG A 275 -10.88 -42.22 34.70
C ARG A 275 -11.93 -43.31 34.46
N LEU A 276 -12.94 -43.05 33.63
CA LEU A 276 -13.93 -44.06 33.22
C LEU A 276 -13.29 -45.23 32.48
N GLU A 277 -12.40 -44.97 31.51
CA GLU A 277 -11.66 -46.00 30.78
C GLU A 277 -10.88 -46.95 31.71
N LYS A 278 -10.37 -46.46 32.86
CA LYS A 278 -9.71 -47.30 33.87
C LYS A 278 -10.69 -48.15 34.67
N LEU A 279 -11.83 -47.59 35.07
CA LEU A 279 -12.88 -48.36 35.76
C LEU A 279 -13.33 -49.55 34.91
N PHE A 280 -13.52 -49.35 33.61
CA PHE A 280 -13.91 -50.43 32.69
C PHE A 280 -12.83 -51.50 32.50
N LYS A 281 -11.55 -51.14 32.55
CA LYS A 281 -10.46 -52.13 32.49
C LYS A 281 -10.41 -53.01 33.74
N ASN A 282 -10.83 -52.48 34.89
CA ASN A 282 -10.78 -53.18 36.17
C ASN A 282 -12.04 -54.02 36.47
N GLU A 283 -13.22 -53.65 35.95
CA GLU A 283 -14.48 -54.36 36.23
C GLU A 283 -14.68 -55.68 35.46
N GLY A 284 -13.81 -56.02 34.50
CA GLY A 284 -13.91 -57.27 33.74
C GLY A 284 -15.13 -57.32 32.80
N LYS A 285 -15.05 -58.13 31.73
CA LYS A 285 -16.09 -58.28 30.68
C LYS A 285 -17.35 -59.03 31.18
N SER A 286 -17.93 -58.67 32.32
CA SER A 286 -19.09 -59.36 32.88
C SER A 286 -20.13 -58.39 33.43
N SER A 287 -20.69 -57.54 32.57
CA SER A 287 -22.02 -56.96 32.81
C SER A 287 -22.88 -57.19 31.56
N LYS A 288 -24.07 -57.77 31.78
CA LYS A 288 -25.08 -58.00 30.73
C LYS A 288 -25.44 -56.66 30.09
N GLN A 289 -25.50 -56.59 28.76
CA GLN A 289 -26.05 -55.44 28.03
C GLN A 289 -27.40 -55.05 28.64
N LYS A 290 -27.48 -53.83 29.20
CA LYS A 290 -28.74 -53.27 29.68
C LYS A 290 -29.56 -52.88 28.45
N THR A 291 -30.67 -53.57 28.21
CA THR A 291 -31.66 -53.16 27.22
C THR A 291 -32.38 -51.93 27.79
N ILE A 292 -31.94 -50.74 27.38
CA ILE A 292 -32.62 -49.49 27.74
C ILE A 292 -33.90 -49.46 26.89
N ASN A 293 -35.03 -49.85 27.49
CA ASN A 293 -36.30 -49.96 26.78
C ASN A 293 -36.93 -48.59 26.46
N ASP A 294 -36.48 -47.51 27.12
CA ASP A 294 -36.89 -46.13 26.83
C ASP A 294 -35.70 -45.16 26.94
N TYR A 295 -35.39 -44.47 25.85
CA TYR A 295 -34.27 -43.52 25.75
C TYR A 295 -34.66 -42.09 26.16
N SER A 296 -35.88 -41.88 26.70
CA SER A 296 -36.29 -40.63 27.34
C SER A 296 -35.38 -40.24 28.52
N ASP A 297 -34.81 -41.24 29.21
CA ASP A 297 -34.12 -41.07 30.48
C ASP A 297 -32.58 -41.06 30.34
N ILE A 298 -32.06 -40.99 29.11
CA ILE A 298 -30.60 -41.04 28.87
C ILE A 298 -29.82 -39.91 29.57
N HIS A 299 -30.49 -38.82 29.93
CA HIS A 299 -29.92 -37.76 30.75
C HIS A 299 -29.52 -38.23 32.15
N ASP A 300 -30.24 -39.19 32.73
CA ASP A 300 -30.03 -39.67 34.09
C ASP A 300 -29.21 -40.97 34.15
N ILE A 301 -28.77 -41.48 33.00
CA ILE A 301 -27.92 -42.67 32.94
C ILE A 301 -26.53 -42.33 33.50
N PRO A 302 -26.03 -43.12 34.47
CA PRO A 302 -24.66 -42.98 34.95
C PRO A 302 -23.65 -43.12 33.81
N LEU A 303 -22.60 -42.31 33.80
CA LEU A 303 -21.60 -42.31 32.74
C LEU A 303 -20.94 -43.68 32.55
N LYS A 304 -20.80 -44.45 33.63
CA LYS A 304 -20.29 -45.83 33.57
C LYS A 304 -21.18 -46.76 32.75
N ASP A 305 -22.49 -46.54 32.73
CA ASP A 305 -23.45 -47.37 32.03
C ASP A 305 -23.55 -47.01 30.53
N LEU A 306 -22.98 -45.88 30.08
CA LEU A 306 -22.96 -45.49 28.65
C LEU A 306 -22.20 -46.49 27.77
N THR A 307 -21.24 -47.21 28.33
CA THR A 307 -20.49 -48.26 27.60
C THR A 307 -21.32 -49.51 27.32
N GLN A 308 -22.45 -49.68 28.01
CA GLN A 308 -23.33 -50.83 27.84
C GLN A 308 -24.33 -50.64 26.69
N ILE A 309 -24.43 -49.43 26.12
CA ILE A 309 -25.31 -49.13 24.99
C ILE A 309 -24.69 -49.72 23.72
N SER A 310 -25.46 -50.53 22.98
CA SER A 310 -24.99 -51.16 21.74
C SER A 310 -24.85 -50.13 20.61
N ALA A 311 -24.00 -50.43 19.62
CA ALA A 311 -23.86 -49.57 18.43
C ALA A 311 -25.18 -49.41 17.66
N ASP A 312 -26.00 -50.48 17.60
CA ASP A 312 -27.30 -50.46 16.93
C ASP A 312 -28.31 -49.56 17.64
N ASP A 313 -28.32 -49.59 18.97
CA ASP A 313 -29.16 -48.72 19.77
C ASP A 313 -28.73 -47.26 19.67
N ILE A 314 -27.42 -46.98 19.68
CA ILE A 314 -26.90 -45.63 19.49
C ILE A 314 -27.36 -45.09 18.14
N ASN A 315 -27.22 -45.87 17.06
CA ASN A 315 -27.65 -45.42 15.73
C ASN A 315 -29.17 -45.26 15.63
N LYS A 316 -29.95 -46.18 16.22
CA LYS A 316 -31.42 -46.15 16.20
C LYS A 316 -31.99 -44.95 16.97
N TYR A 317 -31.41 -44.60 18.10
CA TYR A 317 -31.94 -43.57 19.00
C TYR A 317 -31.10 -42.29 19.01
N LYS A 318 -30.14 -42.12 18.09
CA LYS A 318 -29.21 -40.98 18.04
C LYS A 318 -29.87 -39.61 18.20
N GLU A 319 -31.08 -39.41 17.69
CA GLU A 319 -31.83 -38.15 17.82
C GLU A 319 -32.25 -37.82 19.26
N LYS A 320 -32.43 -38.84 20.11
CA LYS A 320 -32.78 -38.70 21.53
C LYS A 320 -31.54 -38.62 22.44
N ILE A 321 -30.36 -38.95 21.92
CA ILE A 321 -29.12 -38.95 22.69
C ILE A 321 -28.54 -37.53 22.78
N PRO A 322 -28.32 -36.99 23.99
CA PRO A 322 -27.72 -35.67 24.16
C PRO A 322 -26.31 -35.63 23.57
N PRO A 323 -25.91 -34.52 22.93
CA PRO A 323 -24.58 -34.39 22.33
C PRO A 323 -23.44 -34.76 23.28
N VAL A 324 -23.51 -34.35 24.55
CA VAL A 324 -22.46 -34.63 25.54
C VAL A 324 -22.19 -36.13 25.75
N ALA A 325 -23.19 -37.00 25.57
CA ALA A 325 -23.01 -38.45 25.70
C ALA A 325 -22.08 -39.02 24.61
N PHE A 326 -22.09 -38.44 23.40
CA PHE A 326 -21.22 -38.85 22.30
C PHE A 326 -19.73 -38.63 22.56
N THR A 327 -19.38 -37.81 23.55
CA THR A 327 -17.97 -37.63 23.97
C THR A 327 -17.38 -38.89 24.63
N PHE A 328 -18.24 -39.74 25.22
CA PHE A 328 -17.85 -40.92 26.00
C PHE A 328 -17.98 -42.24 25.26
N PHE A 329 -18.66 -42.29 24.11
CA PHE A 329 -18.76 -43.53 23.34
C PHE A 329 -17.39 -43.97 22.81
N THR A 330 -17.18 -45.28 22.90
CA THR A 330 -15.97 -45.95 22.39
C THR A 330 -15.98 -46.03 20.86
N ASN A 331 -14.84 -46.33 20.26
CA ASN A 331 -14.73 -46.48 18.80
C ASN A 331 -15.63 -47.63 18.28
N ASP A 332 -15.72 -48.74 19.01
CA ASP A 332 -16.58 -49.87 18.66
C ASP A 332 -18.08 -49.52 18.67
N GLN A 333 -18.49 -48.61 19.56
CA GLN A 333 -19.88 -48.17 19.70
C GLN A 333 -20.34 -47.22 18.58
N ILE A 334 -19.42 -46.58 17.87
CA ILE A 334 -19.74 -45.53 16.88
C ILE A 334 -19.49 -45.95 15.43
N GLN A 335 -18.97 -47.15 15.18
CA GLN A 335 -18.59 -47.63 13.85
C GLN A 335 -19.73 -47.63 12.81
N ASN A 336 -20.99 -47.75 13.25
CA ASN A 336 -22.16 -47.78 12.36
C ASN A 336 -22.81 -46.39 12.16
N LEU A 337 -22.26 -45.34 12.77
CA LEU A 337 -22.80 -44.00 12.67
C LEU A 337 -22.39 -43.34 11.35
N LYS A 338 -23.29 -42.48 10.86
CA LYS A 338 -23.04 -41.59 9.72
C LYS A 338 -23.07 -40.15 10.18
N LEU A 339 -21.96 -39.45 10.03
CA LEU A 339 -21.79 -38.06 10.41
C LEU A 339 -22.74 -37.15 9.63
N SER A 340 -23.06 -37.50 8.37
CA SER A 340 -23.95 -36.70 7.52
C SER A 340 -25.44 -36.81 7.90
N GLU A 341 -25.78 -37.72 8.81
CA GLU A 341 -27.12 -37.95 9.37
C GLU A 341 -27.23 -37.49 10.84
N MET A 342 -26.17 -36.95 11.42
CA MET A 342 -26.10 -36.52 12.81
C MET A 342 -26.17 -35.00 12.93
N GLN A 343 -26.55 -34.49 14.12
CA GLN A 343 -26.54 -33.06 14.38
C GLN A 343 -25.10 -32.53 14.52
N ALA A 344 -24.86 -31.28 14.13
CA ALA A 344 -23.53 -30.66 14.22
C ALA A 344 -22.95 -30.68 15.65
N THR A 345 -23.80 -30.53 16.67
CA THR A 345 -23.41 -30.61 18.08
C THR A 345 -22.97 -32.01 18.49
N GLN A 346 -23.63 -33.05 17.97
CA GLN A 346 -23.27 -34.45 18.22
C GLN A 346 -21.96 -34.82 17.52
N ASN A 347 -21.79 -34.41 16.26
CA ASN A 347 -20.52 -34.56 15.55
C ASN A 347 -19.39 -33.84 16.27
N LYS A 348 -19.60 -32.61 16.73
CA LYS A 348 -18.60 -31.89 17.53
C LYS A 348 -18.25 -32.64 18.82
N ALA A 349 -19.23 -33.24 19.48
CA ALA A 349 -19.02 -34.02 20.70
C ALA A 349 -18.22 -35.32 20.47
N LEU A 350 -18.42 -36.01 19.34
CA LEU A 350 -17.65 -37.21 18.99
C LEU A 350 -16.13 -36.97 19.00
N PHE A 351 -15.70 -35.77 18.63
CA PHE A 351 -14.29 -35.38 18.56
C PHE A 351 -13.85 -34.46 19.70
N PHE A 352 -14.73 -34.17 20.66
CA PHE A 352 -14.43 -33.27 21.76
C PHE A 352 -13.42 -33.89 22.73
N ALA A 353 -12.46 -33.07 23.19
CA ALA A 353 -11.40 -33.46 24.12
C ALA A 353 -10.51 -34.66 23.66
N LEU A 354 -10.46 -34.93 22.36
CA LEU A 354 -9.50 -35.86 21.76
C LEU A 354 -8.20 -35.16 21.40
N ASP A 355 -7.08 -35.85 21.62
CA ASP A 355 -5.80 -35.48 21.02
C ASP A 355 -5.80 -35.79 19.52
N GLU A 356 -4.81 -35.26 18.79
CA GLU A 356 -4.71 -35.41 17.33
C GLU A 356 -4.66 -36.88 16.88
N ALA A 357 -3.93 -37.74 17.60
CA ALA A 357 -3.80 -39.15 17.23
C ALA A 357 -5.15 -39.88 17.35
N LYS A 358 -5.85 -39.69 18.47
CA LYS A 358 -7.17 -40.28 18.72
C LYS A 358 -8.24 -39.69 17.80
N ALA A 359 -8.18 -38.41 17.48
CA ALA A 359 -9.11 -37.78 16.56
C ALA A 359 -8.96 -38.33 15.15
N LYS A 360 -7.71 -38.54 14.67
CA LYS A 360 -7.44 -39.19 13.37
C LYS A 360 -7.90 -40.64 13.34
N GLU A 361 -7.60 -41.41 14.38
CA GLU A 361 -8.05 -42.81 14.52
C GLU A 361 -9.58 -42.89 14.47
N ARG A 362 -10.27 -42.03 15.23
CA ARG A 362 -11.73 -41.98 15.25
C ARG A 362 -12.32 -41.55 13.91
N LEU A 363 -11.72 -40.56 13.25
CA LEU A 363 -12.19 -40.09 11.94
C LEU A 363 -12.06 -41.19 10.88
N ALA A 364 -11.05 -42.06 10.98
CA ALA A 364 -10.84 -43.18 10.06
C ALA A 364 -11.89 -44.30 10.17
N LEU A 365 -12.75 -44.27 11.18
CA LEU A 365 -13.88 -45.21 11.32
C LEU A 365 -15.05 -44.89 10.38
N PHE A 366 -15.12 -43.65 9.91
CA PHE A 366 -16.22 -43.17 9.07
C PHE A 366 -15.87 -43.30 7.58
N ASP A 367 -16.89 -43.54 6.76
CA ASP A 367 -16.73 -43.54 5.31
C ASP A 367 -16.30 -42.15 4.81
N GLY A 368 -15.34 -42.12 3.87
CA GLY A 368 -14.77 -40.86 3.38
C GLY A 368 -15.80 -39.94 2.73
N GLN A 369 -16.78 -40.50 2.00
CA GLN A 369 -17.84 -39.72 1.37
C GLN A 369 -18.82 -39.19 2.41
N ASP A 370 -19.14 -39.97 3.44
CA ASP A 370 -19.98 -39.51 4.55
C ASP A 370 -19.34 -38.35 5.32
N VAL A 371 -18.02 -38.39 5.54
CA VAL A 371 -17.26 -37.27 6.13
C VAL A 371 -17.37 -36.01 5.25
N VAL A 372 -17.16 -36.15 3.94
CA VAL A 372 -17.26 -35.04 2.96
C VAL A 372 -18.67 -34.45 2.94
N ASP A 373 -19.70 -35.30 2.88
CA ASP A 373 -21.11 -34.89 2.88
C ASP A 373 -21.47 -34.17 4.19
N ALA A 374 -20.98 -34.64 5.34
CA ALA A 374 -21.18 -33.97 6.62
C ALA A 374 -20.54 -32.57 6.65
N ILE A 375 -19.36 -32.42 6.04
CA ILE A 375 -18.67 -31.13 5.93
C ILE A 375 -19.47 -30.17 5.04
N HIS A 376 -19.92 -30.59 3.85
CA HIS A 376 -20.72 -29.75 2.94
C HIS A 376 -22.08 -29.36 3.53
N LYS A 377 -22.68 -30.21 4.38
CA LYS A 377 -23.90 -29.88 5.12
C LYS A 377 -23.66 -28.94 6.31
N GLY A 378 -22.41 -28.55 6.61
CA GLY A 378 -22.07 -27.74 7.79
C GLY A 378 -22.19 -28.49 9.11
N LEU A 379 -22.29 -29.83 9.09
CA LEU A 379 -22.42 -30.68 10.27
C LEU A 379 -21.07 -30.99 10.93
N MET A 380 -19.96 -30.57 10.32
CA MET A 380 -18.61 -30.66 10.87
C MET A 380 -17.91 -29.30 10.84
N THR A 381 -17.46 -28.84 12.01
CA THR A 381 -16.79 -27.54 12.20
C THR A 381 -15.70 -27.62 13.27
N GLY A 382 -14.85 -26.58 13.34
CA GLY A 382 -13.83 -26.46 14.38
C GLY A 382 -12.63 -27.38 14.16
N SER A 383 -11.86 -27.61 15.24
CA SER A 383 -10.53 -28.22 15.17
C SER A 383 -10.47 -29.61 14.52
N VAL A 384 -11.59 -30.34 14.47
CA VAL A 384 -11.65 -31.65 13.81
C VAL A 384 -11.28 -31.58 12.33
N LEU A 385 -11.59 -30.47 11.65
CA LEU A 385 -11.27 -30.28 10.24
C LEU A 385 -9.76 -30.20 9.96
N LYS A 386 -8.94 -29.96 11.00
CA LYS A 386 -7.48 -29.99 10.90
C LYS A 386 -6.93 -31.41 10.75
N PHE A 387 -7.74 -32.43 11.06
CA PHE A 387 -7.34 -33.83 11.06
C PHE A 387 -7.82 -34.58 9.82
N LEU A 388 -8.38 -33.88 8.83
CA LEU A 388 -8.75 -34.47 7.55
C LEU A 388 -7.52 -35.06 6.85
N SER A 389 -7.71 -36.22 6.22
CA SER A 389 -6.71 -36.81 5.35
C SER A 389 -6.66 -36.08 4.01
N ASP A 390 -5.54 -36.18 3.29
CA ASP A 390 -5.42 -35.64 1.93
C ASP A 390 -6.51 -36.18 0.99
N LYS A 391 -7.00 -37.41 1.23
CA LYS A 391 -8.11 -38.00 0.47
C LYS A 391 -9.40 -37.22 0.69
N HIS A 392 -9.74 -36.92 1.93
CA HIS A 392 -10.95 -36.13 2.24
C HIS A 392 -10.88 -34.75 1.60
N VAL A 393 -9.73 -34.06 1.72
CA VAL A 393 -9.58 -32.69 1.19
C VAL A 393 -9.73 -32.65 -0.34
N LYS A 394 -9.24 -33.67 -1.05
CA LYS A 394 -9.37 -33.80 -2.51
C LYS A 394 -10.81 -33.96 -3.00
N GLU A 395 -11.70 -34.49 -2.16
CA GLU A 395 -13.11 -34.71 -2.48
C GLU A 395 -14.00 -33.51 -2.09
N LEU A 396 -13.46 -32.53 -1.35
CA LEU A 396 -14.18 -31.30 -1.01
C LEU A 396 -14.37 -30.39 -2.23
N LYS A 397 -15.44 -29.58 -2.19
CA LYS A 397 -15.68 -28.47 -3.11
C LYS A 397 -15.67 -27.17 -2.32
N LEU A 398 -14.74 -26.26 -2.62
CA LEU A 398 -14.51 -25.02 -1.89
C LEU A 398 -15.77 -24.16 -1.81
N LYS A 399 -16.55 -24.05 -2.90
CA LYS A 399 -17.79 -23.26 -2.91
C LYS A 399 -18.89 -23.78 -1.97
N GLN A 400 -18.79 -25.04 -1.55
CA GLN A 400 -19.76 -25.65 -0.61
C GLN A 400 -19.29 -25.55 0.84
N LEU A 401 -18.12 -24.95 1.08
CA LEU A 401 -17.59 -24.73 2.41
C LEU A 401 -17.96 -23.34 2.90
N SER A 402 -18.23 -23.25 4.19
CA SER A 402 -18.29 -21.95 4.87
C SER A 402 -16.88 -21.36 5.04
N LYS A 403 -16.81 -20.03 5.14
CA LYS A 403 -15.56 -19.30 5.45
C LYS A 403 -14.85 -19.86 6.68
N GLU A 404 -15.60 -20.17 7.74
CA GLU A 404 -15.05 -20.74 8.98
C GLU A 404 -14.40 -22.11 8.75
N GLN A 405 -14.97 -22.95 7.88
CA GLN A 405 -14.39 -24.25 7.55
C GLN A 405 -13.09 -24.08 6.76
N VAL A 406 -13.06 -23.21 5.76
CA VAL A 406 -11.86 -22.91 4.97
C VAL A 406 -10.76 -22.30 5.84
N ASP A 407 -11.11 -21.40 6.75
CA ASP A 407 -10.17 -20.79 7.71
C ASP A 407 -9.55 -21.83 8.65
N VAL A 408 -10.27 -22.89 9.02
CA VAL A 408 -9.73 -23.96 9.86
C VAL A 408 -8.89 -24.96 9.07
N ILE A 409 -9.34 -25.33 7.85
CA ILE A 409 -8.63 -26.29 6.99
C ILE A 409 -7.29 -25.69 6.53
N PHE A 410 -7.33 -24.43 6.07
CA PHE A 410 -6.19 -23.65 5.56
C PHE A 410 -5.86 -22.49 6.51
N CYS A 411 -5.73 -22.77 7.81
CA CYS A 411 -5.15 -21.80 8.74
C CYS A 411 -3.64 -21.80 8.57
N TYR A 412 -2.98 -20.64 8.70
CA TYR A 412 -1.52 -20.53 8.71
C TYR A 412 -0.88 -21.58 9.64
N LYS A 413 -0.35 -22.67 9.06
CA LYS A 413 0.38 -23.73 9.77
C LYS A 413 1.88 -23.46 9.70
N ASP A 414 2.61 -23.99 10.68
CA ASP A 414 4.08 -23.97 10.68
C ASP A 414 4.68 -24.73 9.47
N ASP A 415 3.88 -25.60 8.82
CA ASP A 415 4.21 -26.31 7.59
C ASP A 415 3.28 -25.89 6.44
N SER A 416 3.66 -24.82 5.72
CA SER A 416 2.91 -24.31 4.56
C SER A 416 2.95 -25.25 3.35
N SER A 417 3.81 -26.29 3.35
CA SER A 417 3.97 -27.19 2.21
C SER A 417 2.81 -28.18 2.07
N GLN A 418 2.26 -28.65 3.19
CA GLN A 418 1.13 -29.57 3.19
C GLN A 418 -0.15 -28.91 2.68
N ASP A 419 -0.44 -27.69 3.15
CA ASP A 419 -1.62 -26.94 2.72
C ASP A 419 -1.55 -26.62 1.22
N ALA A 420 -0.38 -26.23 0.71
CA ALA A 420 -0.16 -26.02 -0.73
C ALA A 420 -0.36 -27.31 -1.56
N CYS A 421 0.10 -28.46 -1.05
CA CYS A 421 -0.10 -29.76 -1.70
C CYS A 421 -1.59 -30.13 -1.79
N CYS A 422 -2.33 -29.92 -0.70
CA CYS A 422 -3.77 -30.20 -0.64
C CYS A 422 -4.57 -29.23 -1.53
N PHE A 423 -4.21 -27.94 -1.52
CA PHE A 423 -4.91 -26.91 -2.29
C PHE A 423 -4.80 -27.10 -3.82
N LYS A 424 -3.73 -27.76 -4.29
CA LYS A 424 -3.56 -28.13 -5.70
C LYS A 424 -4.68 -29.05 -6.23
N ALA A 425 -5.39 -29.75 -5.35
CA ALA A 425 -6.46 -30.65 -5.76
C ALA A 425 -7.71 -29.95 -6.31
N PHE A 426 -7.95 -28.68 -5.91
CA PHE A 426 -9.14 -27.96 -6.35
C PHE A 426 -8.99 -27.48 -7.79
N ASN A 427 -10.05 -27.66 -8.58
CA ASN A 427 -10.07 -27.16 -9.95
C ASN A 427 -10.26 -25.64 -9.98
N VAL A 428 -9.94 -25.04 -11.13
CA VAL A 428 -9.99 -23.58 -11.31
C VAL A 428 -11.39 -23.00 -11.09
N ASP A 429 -12.44 -23.65 -11.59
CA ASP A 429 -13.80 -23.13 -11.51
C ASP A 429 -14.32 -23.05 -10.07
N ASP A 430 -13.97 -24.04 -9.23
CA ASP A 430 -14.30 -24.07 -7.82
C ASP A 430 -13.50 -23.04 -7.01
N VAL A 431 -12.21 -22.86 -7.34
CA VAL A 431 -11.38 -21.78 -6.77
C VAL A 431 -11.94 -20.41 -7.14
N GLN A 432 -12.27 -20.16 -8.41
CA GLN A 432 -12.85 -18.91 -8.87
C GLN A 432 -14.17 -18.62 -8.15
N SER A 433 -15.08 -19.61 -8.08
CA SER A 433 -16.36 -19.47 -7.39
C SER A 433 -16.17 -19.15 -5.91
N ALA A 434 -15.24 -19.82 -5.23
CA ALA A 434 -14.94 -19.58 -3.82
C ALA A 434 -14.33 -18.19 -3.55
N ILE A 435 -13.59 -17.62 -4.51
CA ILE A 435 -13.12 -16.24 -4.42
C ILE A 435 -14.29 -15.26 -4.61
N GLU A 436 -15.11 -15.46 -5.64
CA GLU A 436 -16.28 -14.60 -5.95
C GLU A 436 -17.30 -14.57 -4.80
N GLU A 437 -17.51 -15.71 -4.12
CA GLU A 437 -18.41 -15.82 -2.97
C GLU A 437 -17.80 -15.32 -1.65
N GLY A 438 -16.54 -14.85 -1.65
CA GLY A 438 -15.88 -14.35 -0.44
C GLY A 438 -15.57 -15.43 0.59
N ILE A 439 -15.38 -16.68 0.14
CA ILE A 439 -14.94 -17.81 0.97
C ILE A 439 -13.41 -17.74 1.12
N LEU A 440 -12.69 -17.55 0.02
CA LEU A 440 -11.23 -17.34 0.00
C LEU A 440 -10.92 -15.84 0.13
N THR A 441 -10.59 -15.40 1.34
CA THR A 441 -10.45 -13.95 1.62
C THR A 441 -9.09 -13.56 2.15
N THR A 442 -8.36 -14.49 2.77
CA THR A 442 -7.09 -14.14 3.41
C THR A 442 -5.93 -14.18 2.42
N THR A 443 -4.94 -13.33 2.63
CA THR A 443 -3.67 -13.37 1.89
C THR A 443 -3.03 -14.76 1.93
N TYR A 444 -3.09 -15.48 3.05
CA TYR A 444 -2.50 -16.83 3.13
C TYR A 444 -3.18 -17.80 2.16
N GLN A 445 -4.50 -17.91 2.23
CA GLN A 445 -5.29 -18.79 1.34
C GLN A 445 -5.06 -18.44 -0.13
N LEU A 446 -5.09 -17.14 -0.46
CA LEU A 446 -4.89 -16.65 -1.82
C LEU A 446 -3.46 -16.89 -2.34
N GLN A 447 -2.49 -17.08 -1.45
CA GLN A 447 -1.10 -17.43 -1.80
C GLN A 447 -0.90 -18.95 -1.98
N LEU A 448 -1.89 -19.79 -1.64
CA LEU A 448 -1.87 -21.24 -1.90
C LEU A 448 -2.21 -21.60 -3.37
N LEU A 449 -2.77 -20.65 -4.12
CA LEU A 449 -3.10 -20.86 -5.53
C LEU A 449 -1.85 -21.20 -6.35
N THR A 450 -1.92 -22.30 -7.08
CA THR A 450 -0.88 -22.76 -8.00
C THR A 450 -0.83 -21.93 -9.28
N ASP A 451 0.29 -21.97 -9.99
CA ASP A 451 0.47 -21.30 -11.29
C ASP A 451 -0.61 -21.71 -12.32
N GLN A 452 -1.00 -22.99 -12.34
CA GLN A 452 -2.04 -23.49 -13.23
C GLN A 452 -3.44 -22.95 -12.86
N GLN A 453 -3.72 -22.79 -11.58
CA GLN A 453 -4.98 -22.19 -11.13
C GLN A 453 -5.01 -20.69 -11.47
N LEU A 454 -3.90 -19.97 -11.25
CA LEU A 454 -3.79 -18.54 -11.59
C LEU A 454 -4.04 -18.27 -13.08
N LYS A 455 -3.56 -19.14 -13.98
CA LYS A 455 -3.82 -19.05 -15.43
C LYS A 455 -5.31 -19.05 -15.79
N GLY A 456 -6.13 -19.77 -15.02
CA GLY A 456 -7.56 -19.87 -15.30
C GLY A 456 -8.45 -18.93 -14.49
N VAL A 457 -7.91 -18.27 -13.46
CA VAL A 457 -8.64 -17.29 -12.63
C VAL A 457 -8.86 -16.00 -13.43
N ARG A 458 -10.10 -15.50 -13.41
CA ARG A 458 -10.51 -14.29 -14.14
C ARG A 458 -10.34 -13.07 -13.25
N LEU A 459 -9.26 -12.33 -13.44
CA LEU A 459 -8.96 -11.09 -12.71
C LEU A 459 -10.11 -10.07 -12.79
N SER A 460 -10.76 -9.98 -13.96
CA SER A 460 -11.86 -9.05 -14.23
C SER A 460 -13.09 -9.24 -13.33
N LYS A 461 -13.24 -10.40 -12.70
CA LYS A 461 -14.35 -10.73 -11.80
C LYS A 461 -14.02 -10.57 -10.32
N LEU A 462 -12.77 -10.24 -9.99
CA LEU A 462 -12.33 -10.14 -8.60
C LEU A 462 -12.63 -8.76 -8.02
N SER A 463 -12.71 -8.69 -6.69
CA SER A 463 -12.75 -7.40 -5.99
C SER A 463 -11.35 -6.80 -5.83
N THR A 464 -11.28 -5.48 -5.69
CA THR A 464 -10.01 -4.78 -5.39
C THR A 464 -9.35 -5.31 -4.12
N GLU A 465 -10.15 -5.58 -3.07
CA GLU A 465 -9.67 -6.15 -1.80
C GLU A 465 -9.05 -7.54 -2.00
N THR A 466 -9.64 -8.38 -2.86
CA THR A 466 -9.09 -9.70 -3.19
C THR A 466 -7.73 -9.55 -3.88
N ILE A 467 -7.62 -8.66 -4.87
CA ILE A 467 -6.37 -8.42 -5.60
C ILE A 467 -5.28 -7.89 -4.66
N ASP A 468 -5.63 -6.99 -3.74
CA ASP A 468 -4.71 -6.49 -2.71
C ASP A 468 -4.23 -7.61 -1.78
N HIS A 469 -5.09 -8.56 -1.43
CA HIS A 469 -4.71 -9.73 -0.66
C HIS A 469 -3.91 -10.77 -1.47
N MET A 470 -4.15 -10.89 -2.77
CA MET A 470 -3.38 -11.75 -3.67
C MET A 470 -1.97 -11.20 -3.88
N PHE A 471 -1.83 -9.89 -4.02
CA PHE A 471 -0.57 -9.18 -4.31
C PHE A 471 -0.31 -8.05 -3.29
N PRO A 472 -0.05 -8.39 -2.03
CA PRO A 472 0.21 -7.39 -1.00
C PRO A 472 1.54 -6.69 -1.27
N SER A 473 1.57 -5.36 -1.12
CA SER A 473 2.80 -4.57 -1.28
C SER A 473 3.93 -5.11 -0.39
N ARG A 474 5.08 -5.40 -1.00
CA ARG A 474 6.28 -5.96 -0.36
C ARG A 474 7.54 -5.32 -0.91
N ASP A 475 8.58 -5.27 -0.07
CA ASP A 475 9.90 -4.75 -0.47
C ASP A 475 10.55 -5.61 -1.57
N ASP A 476 10.42 -6.94 -1.45
CA ASP A 476 10.77 -7.89 -2.51
C ASP A 476 9.51 -8.34 -3.25
N ASN A 477 9.37 -7.90 -4.50
CA ASN A 477 8.25 -8.23 -5.37
C ASN A 477 8.51 -9.45 -6.27
N THR A 478 9.68 -10.11 -6.16
CA THR A 478 10.04 -11.26 -7.01
C THR A 478 9.00 -12.39 -6.99
N PRO A 479 8.43 -12.78 -5.83
CA PRO A 479 7.41 -13.83 -5.79
C PRO A 479 6.12 -13.39 -6.51
N ASP A 480 5.70 -12.15 -6.29
CA ASP A 480 4.45 -11.62 -6.84
C ASP A 480 4.56 -11.38 -8.35
N LEU A 481 5.73 -10.98 -8.85
CA LEU A 481 6.03 -10.92 -10.29
C LEU A 481 5.85 -12.27 -10.97
N LYS A 482 6.40 -13.35 -10.38
CA LYS A 482 6.26 -14.70 -10.93
C LYS A 482 4.79 -15.15 -10.95
N ARG A 483 4.05 -14.85 -9.90
CA ARG A 483 2.63 -15.22 -9.79
C ARG A 483 1.77 -14.43 -10.77
N PHE A 484 2.00 -13.12 -10.88
CA PHE A 484 1.25 -12.24 -11.78
C PHE A 484 1.51 -12.56 -13.27
N ALA A 485 2.70 -13.07 -13.60
CA ALA A 485 3.04 -13.52 -14.95
C ALA A 485 2.13 -14.67 -15.47
N ASN A 486 1.42 -15.37 -14.59
CA ASN A 486 0.52 -16.45 -14.99
C ASN A 486 -0.81 -15.95 -15.59
N PHE A 487 -1.18 -14.68 -15.45
CA PHE A 487 -2.44 -14.20 -16.01
C PHE A 487 -2.33 -13.91 -17.51
N GLU A 488 -3.34 -14.34 -18.27
CA GLU A 488 -3.48 -14.05 -19.69
C GLU A 488 -3.66 -12.55 -19.94
N VAL A 489 -3.17 -12.07 -21.08
CA VAL A 489 -3.11 -10.64 -21.41
C VAL A 489 -4.51 -10.02 -21.49
N GLU A 490 -5.49 -10.76 -22.00
CA GLU A 490 -6.88 -10.32 -22.12
C GLU A 490 -7.52 -10.04 -20.76
N GLU A 491 -7.23 -10.88 -19.75
CA GLU A 491 -7.72 -10.68 -18.38
C GLU A 491 -7.01 -9.52 -17.68
N VAL A 492 -5.70 -9.36 -17.90
CA VAL A 492 -4.96 -8.19 -17.42
C VAL A 492 -5.52 -6.90 -18.02
N GLN A 493 -5.78 -6.88 -19.33
CA GLN A 493 -6.39 -5.73 -20.00
C GLN A 493 -7.79 -5.44 -19.45
N ALA A 494 -8.61 -6.46 -19.25
CA ALA A 494 -9.95 -6.30 -18.68
C ALA A 494 -9.89 -5.70 -17.27
N ALA A 495 -8.99 -6.20 -16.41
CA ALA A 495 -8.80 -5.69 -15.05
C ALA A 495 -8.21 -4.26 -15.01
N LEU A 496 -7.38 -3.88 -15.97
CA LEU A 496 -6.92 -2.49 -16.13
C LEU A 496 -8.07 -1.56 -16.55
N ASN A 497 -8.91 -1.99 -17.49
CA ASN A 497 -10.03 -1.20 -18.00
C ASN A 497 -11.11 -0.96 -16.93
N THR A 498 -11.35 -1.93 -16.06
CA THR A 498 -12.31 -1.81 -14.95
C THR A 498 -11.75 -1.07 -13.73
N GLY A 499 -10.46 -0.73 -13.74
CA GLY A 499 -9.81 -0.07 -12.60
C GLY A 499 -9.69 -0.98 -11.39
N LEU A 500 -9.49 -2.28 -11.59
CA LEU A 500 -9.21 -3.24 -10.51
C LEU A 500 -7.73 -3.24 -10.13
N ILE A 501 -6.85 -3.09 -11.13
CA ILE A 501 -5.40 -2.94 -10.93
C ILE A 501 -5.09 -1.45 -10.92
N THR A 502 -4.88 -0.87 -9.75
CA THR A 502 -4.79 0.60 -9.63
C THR A 502 -3.57 1.11 -8.88
N THR A 503 -2.94 0.26 -8.07
CA THR A 503 -1.77 0.68 -7.30
C THR A 503 -0.51 0.67 -8.15
N THR A 504 0.42 1.58 -7.87
CA THR A 504 1.73 1.59 -8.54
C THR A 504 2.44 0.24 -8.36
N TYR A 505 2.32 -0.39 -7.19
CA TYR A 505 2.88 -1.72 -6.94
C TYR A 505 2.34 -2.77 -7.90
N GLN A 506 1.01 -2.91 -8.00
CA GLN A 506 0.40 -3.92 -8.90
C GLN A 506 0.71 -3.62 -10.37
N LEU A 507 0.72 -2.34 -10.76
CA LEU A 507 1.08 -1.93 -12.13
C LEU A 507 2.55 -2.22 -12.47
N GLN A 508 3.43 -2.32 -11.48
CA GLN A 508 4.82 -2.76 -11.66
C GLN A 508 4.95 -4.29 -11.82
N LEU A 509 3.91 -5.07 -11.49
CA LEU A 509 3.94 -6.53 -11.65
C LEU A 509 3.71 -6.99 -13.09
N LEU A 510 3.24 -6.11 -13.98
CA LEU A 510 3.04 -6.44 -15.39
C LEU A 510 4.37 -6.80 -16.05
N THR A 511 4.40 -8.00 -16.64
CA THR A 511 5.56 -8.51 -17.38
C THR A 511 5.72 -7.85 -18.75
N ASP A 512 6.93 -7.92 -19.30
CA ASP A 512 7.23 -7.41 -20.65
C ASP A 512 6.33 -8.03 -21.73
N GLN A 513 5.97 -9.32 -21.59
CA GLN A 513 5.06 -10.00 -22.52
C GLN A 513 3.62 -9.47 -22.40
N GLN A 514 3.15 -9.22 -21.18
CA GLN A 514 1.83 -8.62 -20.96
C GLN A 514 1.78 -7.18 -21.49
N LEU A 515 2.83 -6.39 -21.27
CA LEU A 515 2.92 -5.01 -21.79
C LEU A 515 2.85 -4.96 -23.33
N LYS A 516 3.39 -5.95 -24.03
CA LYS A 516 3.29 -6.05 -25.50
C LYS A 516 1.86 -6.19 -26.01
N GLY A 517 1.01 -6.96 -25.32
CA GLY A 517 -0.37 -7.16 -25.75
C GLY A 517 -1.40 -6.23 -25.09
N VAL A 518 -0.98 -5.40 -24.13
CA VAL A 518 -1.86 -4.40 -23.51
C VAL A 518 -2.10 -3.22 -24.47
N GLN A 519 -3.37 -2.91 -24.68
CA GLN A 519 -3.83 -1.78 -25.48
C GLN A 519 -3.76 -0.49 -24.68
N LEU A 520 -2.60 0.18 -24.76
CA LEU A 520 -2.32 1.42 -24.06
C LEU A 520 -3.36 2.51 -24.35
N SER A 521 -3.91 2.54 -25.58
CA SER A 521 -4.92 3.53 -26.01
C SER A 521 -6.25 3.44 -25.25
N LYS A 522 -6.60 2.25 -24.74
CA LYS A 522 -7.82 2.03 -23.95
C LYS A 522 -7.66 2.43 -22.48
N LEU A 523 -6.44 2.62 -22.00
CA LEU A 523 -6.19 3.01 -20.62
C LEU A 523 -6.55 4.48 -20.38
N SER A 524 -6.89 4.77 -19.13
CA SER A 524 -7.10 6.14 -18.66
C SER A 524 -5.76 6.86 -18.47
N SER A 525 -5.72 8.19 -18.61
CA SER A 525 -4.51 8.98 -18.31
C SER A 525 -4.04 8.77 -16.87
N GLU A 526 -4.96 8.54 -15.93
CA GLU A 526 -4.61 8.26 -14.53
C GLU A 526 -3.89 6.92 -14.40
N THR A 527 -4.36 5.87 -15.06
CA THR A 527 -3.70 4.55 -15.08
C THR A 527 -2.29 4.67 -15.66
N ILE A 528 -2.14 5.35 -16.80
CA ILE A 528 -0.83 5.55 -17.46
C ILE A 528 0.13 6.33 -16.54
N ASN A 529 -0.36 7.37 -15.85
CA ASN A 529 0.42 8.13 -14.86
C ASN A 529 0.89 7.28 -13.68
N ARG A 530 0.09 6.29 -13.24
CA ARG A 530 0.48 5.38 -12.15
C ARG A 530 1.39 4.26 -12.61
N MET A 531 1.32 3.86 -13.89
CA MET A 531 2.23 2.88 -14.51
C MET A 531 3.65 3.44 -14.66
N PHE A 532 3.73 4.72 -15.03
CA PHE A 532 4.97 5.47 -15.26
C PHE A 532 4.94 6.78 -14.48
N PRO A 533 5.03 6.71 -13.13
CA PRO A 533 5.15 7.90 -12.32
C PRO A 533 6.49 8.57 -12.62
N SER A 534 6.54 9.90 -12.62
CA SER A 534 7.79 10.62 -12.86
C SER A 534 8.83 10.28 -11.77
N LEU A 535 9.73 9.33 -12.06
CA LEU A 535 10.81 8.89 -11.17
C LEU A 535 12.16 9.50 -11.58
N ASP A 536 13.04 9.67 -10.59
CA ASP A 536 14.40 10.20 -10.79
C ASP A 536 15.31 9.23 -11.57
N ASP A 537 15.05 7.91 -11.49
CA ASP A 537 15.73 6.87 -12.29
C ASP A 537 14.82 6.41 -13.44
N ASN A 538 15.20 6.75 -14.68
CA ASN A 538 14.38 6.55 -15.87
C ASN A 538 14.66 5.23 -16.62
N MET A 539 15.69 4.47 -16.24
CA MET A 539 16.16 3.33 -17.05
C MET A 539 15.18 2.15 -17.06
N ALA A 540 14.51 1.88 -15.94
CA ALA A 540 13.52 0.81 -15.85
C ALA A 540 12.26 1.14 -16.66
N ASP A 541 11.77 2.38 -16.53
CA ASP A 541 10.57 2.85 -17.24
C ASP A 541 10.81 2.93 -18.75
N LEU A 542 12.00 3.34 -19.20
CA LEU A 542 12.39 3.29 -20.61
C LEU A 542 12.28 1.87 -21.20
N LYS A 543 12.82 0.88 -20.48
CA LYS A 543 12.75 -0.52 -20.92
C LYS A 543 11.32 -1.04 -20.95
N ARG A 544 10.52 -0.72 -19.94
CA ARG A 544 9.12 -1.16 -19.84
C ARG A 544 8.25 -0.51 -20.90
N PHE A 545 8.40 0.80 -21.13
CA PHE A 545 7.62 1.54 -22.12
C PHE A 545 7.94 1.11 -23.57
N ALA A 546 9.19 0.71 -23.82
CA ALA A 546 9.60 0.17 -25.12
C ALA A 546 8.89 -1.15 -25.50
N ASN A 547 8.26 -1.85 -24.55
CA ASN A 547 7.52 -3.07 -24.83
C ASN A 547 6.14 -2.83 -25.48
N PHE A 548 5.56 -1.62 -25.41
CA PHE A 548 4.27 -1.36 -26.05
C PHE A 548 4.37 -1.36 -27.58
N GLU A 549 3.33 -1.88 -28.23
CA GLU A 549 3.20 -1.80 -29.69
C GLU A 549 3.18 -0.34 -30.17
N VAL A 550 3.91 -0.09 -31.26
CA VAL A 550 4.06 1.25 -31.85
C VAL A 550 2.70 1.89 -32.15
N ALA A 551 1.76 1.11 -32.70
CA ALA A 551 0.42 1.59 -33.06
C ALA A 551 -0.35 2.10 -31.82
N GLU A 552 -0.23 1.41 -30.69
CA GLU A 552 -0.84 1.81 -29.43
C GLU A 552 -0.18 3.06 -28.84
N VAL A 553 1.15 3.17 -28.92
CA VAL A 553 1.87 4.37 -28.48
C VAL A 553 1.47 5.60 -29.31
N GLN A 554 1.39 5.45 -30.64
CA GLN A 554 0.90 6.49 -31.54
C GLN A 554 -0.54 6.89 -31.22
N ALA A 555 -1.45 5.93 -31.03
CA ALA A 555 -2.84 6.22 -30.70
C ALA A 555 -2.98 6.98 -29.36
N VAL A 556 -2.16 6.66 -28.36
CA VAL A 556 -2.18 7.34 -27.06
C VAL A 556 -1.60 8.76 -27.16
N LEU A 557 -0.55 8.95 -27.96
CA LEU A 557 -0.03 10.27 -28.31
C LEU A 557 -1.10 11.12 -28.99
N ASP A 558 -1.77 10.59 -30.01
CA ASP A 558 -2.79 11.32 -30.78
C ASP A 558 -4.01 11.68 -29.92
N SER A 559 -4.32 10.87 -28.91
CA SER A 559 -5.35 11.18 -27.91
C SER A 559 -4.90 12.15 -26.80
N GLU A 560 -3.67 12.67 -26.87
CA GLU A 560 -3.04 13.59 -25.90
C GLU A 560 -3.07 13.11 -24.43
N LYS A 561 -3.07 11.79 -24.21
CA LYS A 561 -3.13 11.19 -22.86
C LYS A 561 -1.78 11.16 -22.15
N LEU A 562 -0.67 11.30 -22.88
CA LEU A 562 0.69 11.27 -22.33
C LEU A 562 1.12 12.64 -21.81
N ASN A 563 1.82 12.65 -20.69
CA ASN A 563 2.48 13.84 -20.14
C ASN A 563 3.93 13.99 -20.66
N ALA A 564 4.56 15.12 -20.36
CA ALA A 564 5.92 15.43 -20.83
C ALA A 564 7.01 14.48 -20.33
N TYR A 565 6.79 13.74 -19.23
CA TYR A 565 7.71 12.68 -18.78
C TYR A 565 7.54 11.42 -19.62
N GLN A 566 6.30 10.96 -19.79
CA GLN A 566 5.98 9.74 -20.56
C GLN A 566 6.37 9.86 -22.03
N VAL A 567 6.23 11.04 -22.64
CA VAL A 567 6.70 11.28 -24.01
C VAL A 567 8.21 11.05 -24.15
N LYS A 568 9.00 11.31 -23.10
CA LYS A 568 10.45 11.05 -23.10
C LYS A 568 10.79 9.56 -22.99
N LEU A 569 9.84 8.71 -22.59
CA LEU A 569 10.04 7.26 -22.51
C LEU A 569 9.93 6.57 -23.88
N ILE A 570 9.40 7.27 -24.89
CA ILE A 570 9.24 6.74 -26.23
C ILE A 570 10.62 6.54 -26.86
N SER A 571 10.89 5.30 -27.26
CA SER A 571 12.17 4.94 -27.90
C SER A 571 12.26 5.48 -29.33
N ILE A 572 13.49 5.72 -29.80
CA ILE A 572 13.72 6.16 -31.18
C ILE A 572 13.18 5.17 -32.22
N GLU A 573 13.20 3.86 -31.91
CA GLU A 573 12.64 2.82 -32.80
C GLU A 573 11.11 2.94 -32.94
N GLN A 574 10.41 3.32 -31.87
CA GLN A 574 8.98 3.62 -31.93
C GLN A 574 8.74 4.89 -32.77
N ILE A 575 9.52 5.97 -32.55
CA ILE A 575 9.37 7.26 -33.27
C ILE A 575 9.57 7.11 -34.78
N LYS A 576 10.51 6.27 -35.23
CA LYS A 576 10.76 6.01 -36.66
C LYS A 576 9.52 5.53 -37.41
N SER A 577 8.62 4.86 -36.70
CA SER A 577 7.41 4.25 -37.26
C SER A 577 6.17 5.14 -37.14
N PHE A 578 6.29 6.36 -36.62
CA PHE A 578 5.17 7.29 -36.44
C PHE A 578 4.77 8.02 -37.73
N GLU A 579 3.45 8.27 -37.84
CA GLU A 579 2.85 9.13 -38.85
C GLU A 579 2.64 10.54 -38.27
N PHE A 580 3.62 11.44 -38.47
CA PHE A 580 3.54 12.80 -37.90
C PHE A 580 2.42 13.67 -38.49
N SER A 581 1.85 13.30 -39.63
CA SER A 581 0.76 14.04 -40.30
C SER A 581 -0.56 14.02 -39.55
N SER A 582 -0.83 12.99 -38.73
CA SER A 582 -2.04 12.89 -37.91
C SER A 582 -1.89 13.49 -36.51
N MET A 583 -0.65 13.84 -36.12
CA MET A 583 -0.31 14.23 -34.76
C MET A 583 -0.53 15.73 -34.51
N SER A 584 -1.02 16.08 -33.32
CA SER A 584 -1.20 17.49 -32.95
C SER A 584 0.14 18.22 -32.77
N GLN A 585 0.18 19.52 -33.07
CA GLN A 585 1.38 20.34 -32.90
C GLN A 585 1.89 20.31 -31.45
N LYS A 586 0.99 20.20 -30.47
CA LYS A 586 1.35 20.08 -29.06
C LYS A 586 2.18 18.82 -28.80
N MET A 587 1.79 17.68 -29.37
CA MET A 587 2.51 16.41 -29.19
C MET A 587 3.81 16.39 -29.99
N ILE A 588 3.83 16.97 -31.19
CA ILE A 588 5.06 17.22 -31.97
C ILE A 588 6.05 18.05 -31.13
N ASN A 589 5.59 19.13 -30.49
CA ASN A 589 6.42 19.96 -29.61
C ASN A 589 6.84 19.24 -28.31
N MET A 590 6.18 18.16 -27.89
CA MET A 590 6.64 17.35 -26.77
C MET A 590 7.73 16.35 -27.19
N LEU A 591 7.59 15.73 -28.36
CA LEU A 591 8.60 14.85 -28.95
C LEU A 591 9.86 15.61 -29.37
N PHE A 592 9.67 16.80 -29.94
CA PHE A 592 10.70 17.72 -30.39
C PHE A 592 10.50 19.09 -29.71
N PRO A 593 10.98 19.24 -28.46
CA PRO A 593 10.85 20.50 -27.72
C PRO A 593 11.36 21.71 -28.50
N PRO A 594 10.63 22.85 -28.48
CA PRO A 594 11.16 24.09 -28.99
C PRO A 594 12.49 24.44 -28.32
N TYR A 595 13.36 25.09 -29.06
CA TYR A 595 14.70 25.45 -28.59
C TYR A 595 14.99 26.94 -28.70
N SER A 596 13.98 27.80 -28.93
CA SER A 596 14.19 29.25 -28.91
C SER A 596 14.56 29.72 -27.51
N VAL A 597 15.40 30.75 -27.43
CA VAL A 597 15.77 31.37 -26.15
C VAL A 597 14.52 31.90 -25.43
N ASP A 598 13.56 32.44 -26.19
CA ASP A 598 12.30 32.95 -25.65
C ASP A 598 11.42 31.85 -25.06
N TYR A 599 11.38 30.66 -25.67
CA TYR A 599 10.72 29.50 -25.08
C TYR A 599 11.31 29.14 -23.71
N PHE A 600 12.64 29.13 -23.57
CA PHE A 600 13.27 28.86 -22.28
C PHE A 600 13.05 29.98 -21.27
N LYS A 601 13.08 31.25 -21.70
CA LYS A 601 12.72 32.41 -20.86
C LYS A 601 11.31 32.28 -20.32
N GLU A 602 10.35 31.92 -21.17
CA GLU A 602 8.96 31.73 -20.77
C GLU A 602 8.81 30.55 -19.82
N LYS A 603 9.39 29.38 -20.18
CA LYS A 603 9.32 28.14 -19.40
C LYS A 603 9.90 28.28 -17.99
N TYR A 604 10.99 29.01 -17.83
CA TYR A 604 11.65 29.23 -16.53
C TYR A 604 11.34 30.60 -15.92
N SER A 605 10.38 31.34 -16.47
CA SER A 605 9.89 32.57 -15.85
C SER A 605 9.00 32.25 -14.64
N SER A 606 9.32 32.84 -13.50
CA SER A 606 8.44 32.81 -12.32
C SER A 606 8.15 34.22 -11.85
N TRP A 607 7.04 34.39 -11.13
CA TRP A 607 6.68 35.67 -10.54
C TRP A 607 7.65 35.98 -9.39
N SER A 608 8.48 37.00 -9.59
CA SER A 608 9.33 37.55 -8.53
C SER A 608 8.68 38.81 -7.95
N TYR A 609 8.61 38.87 -6.63
CA TYR A 609 8.15 40.05 -5.90
C TYR A 609 9.36 40.89 -5.53
N THR A 610 9.42 42.10 -6.05
CA THR A 610 10.46 43.06 -5.68
C THR A 610 9.86 44.10 -4.76
N PHE A 611 10.42 44.21 -3.56
CA PHE A 611 10.05 45.21 -2.58
C PHE A 611 11.00 46.38 -2.72
N ARG A 612 10.48 47.56 -3.08
CA ARG A 612 11.27 48.79 -3.10
C ARG A 612 11.14 49.47 -1.75
N GLU A 613 12.26 49.62 -1.07
CA GLU A 613 12.34 50.39 0.18
C GLU A 613 12.71 51.83 -0.17
N VAL A 614 11.81 52.76 0.16
CA VAL A 614 12.04 54.20 -0.02
C VAL A 614 11.91 54.84 1.36
N ASN A 615 12.99 55.47 1.83
CA ASN A 615 13.06 56.14 3.14
C ASN A 615 12.66 55.26 4.34
N GLY A 616 13.12 54.01 4.37
CA GLY A 616 12.88 53.09 5.51
C GLY A 616 11.43 52.59 5.63
N LYS A 617 10.61 52.76 4.59
CA LYS A 617 9.30 52.10 4.45
C LYS A 617 9.21 51.35 3.12
N VAL A 618 8.88 50.07 3.21
CA VAL A 618 8.56 49.22 2.06
C VAL A 618 7.23 49.68 1.47
N LEU A 619 7.25 50.30 0.29
CA LEU A 619 6.07 50.99 -0.28
C LEU A 619 5.53 50.40 -1.58
N GLU A 620 6.27 49.54 -2.29
CA GLU A 620 5.74 48.92 -3.52
C GLU A 620 6.08 47.44 -3.63
N ASN A 621 5.04 46.65 -3.88
CA ASN A 621 5.12 45.28 -4.34
C ASN A 621 4.95 45.29 -5.87
N SER A 622 6.05 45.20 -6.63
CA SER A 622 5.97 45.00 -8.07
C SER A 622 6.24 43.54 -8.41
N SER A 623 5.23 42.87 -8.95
CA SER A 623 5.33 41.52 -9.49
C SER A 623 5.92 41.61 -10.90
N ARG A 624 7.16 41.14 -11.07
CA ARG A 624 7.78 40.99 -12.41
C ARG A 624 8.10 39.52 -12.65
N LYS A 625 7.70 39.01 -13.80
CA LYS A 625 8.19 37.72 -14.29
C LYS A 625 9.69 37.86 -14.53
N ARG A 626 10.49 37.04 -13.84
CA ARG A 626 11.95 37.01 -14.02
C ARG A 626 12.36 35.58 -14.30
N CYS A 627 13.21 35.40 -15.31
CA CYS A 627 13.84 34.11 -15.58
C CYS A 627 14.91 33.84 -14.51
N ALA A 628 15.01 32.59 -14.05
CA ALA A 628 16.02 32.16 -13.09
C ALA A 628 17.43 31.99 -13.69
N TYR A 629 17.53 31.98 -15.03
CA TYR A 629 18.77 31.73 -15.77
C TYR A 629 19.25 32.99 -16.50
N THR A 630 20.57 33.10 -16.64
CA THR A 630 21.23 34.15 -17.42
C THR A 630 21.05 33.95 -18.93
N GLU A 631 21.27 35.00 -19.72
CA GLU A 631 21.15 34.92 -21.19
C GLU A 631 22.11 33.86 -21.78
N ASP A 632 23.34 33.78 -21.27
CA ASP A 632 24.35 32.80 -21.71
C ASP A 632 23.94 31.36 -21.38
N GLU A 633 23.36 31.12 -20.20
CA GLU A 633 22.82 29.81 -19.83
C GLU A 633 21.65 29.41 -20.73
N LEU A 634 20.75 30.34 -21.03
CA LEU A 634 19.62 30.10 -21.93
C LEU A 634 20.07 29.83 -23.37
N GLN A 635 21.09 30.55 -23.86
CA GLN A 635 21.70 30.27 -25.17
C GLN A 635 22.36 28.90 -25.22
N LYS A 636 23.03 28.48 -24.13
CA LYS A 636 23.59 27.13 -24.02
C LYS A 636 22.49 26.07 -24.08
N MET A 637 21.41 26.23 -23.31
CA MET A 637 20.27 25.31 -23.31
C MET A 637 19.58 25.24 -24.69
N SER A 638 19.45 26.39 -25.37
CA SER A 638 18.97 26.48 -26.75
C SER A 638 19.82 25.65 -27.70
N LYS A 639 21.15 25.82 -27.66
CA LYS A 639 22.08 25.07 -28.49
C LYS A 639 22.02 23.56 -28.20
N ASP A 640 22.02 23.17 -26.93
CA ASP A 640 21.98 21.77 -26.52
C ASP A 640 20.66 21.09 -26.95
N GLN A 641 19.53 21.79 -26.83
CA GLN A 641 18.23 21.25 -27.27
C GLN A 641 18.13 21.16 -28.79
N LYS A 642 18.66 22.16 -29.51
CA LYS A 642 18.74 22.13 -30.98
C LYS A 642 19.54 20.92 -31.45
N GLN A 643 20.72 20.70 -30.88
CA GLN A 643 21.56 19.54 -31.22
C GLN A 643 20.82 18.22 -30.98
N LYS A 644 20.15 18.06 -29.84
CA LYS A 644 19.34 16.85 -29.56
C LYS A 644 18.23 16.62 -30.58
N ASN A 645 17.52 17.68 -30.98
CA ASN A 645 16.47 17.57 -32.01
C ASN A 645 17.08 17.18 -33.37
N GLU A 646 18.22 17.75 -33.75
CA GLU A 646 18.92 17.42 -35.00
C GLU A 646 19.42 15.97 -35.02
N GLU A 647 19.97 15.48 -33.91
CA GLU A 647 20.39 14.07 -33.75
C GLU A 647 19.20 13.09 -33.86
N LEU A 648 18.03 13.48 -33.36
CA LEU A 648 16.81 12.68 -33.48
C LEU A 648 16.27 12.69 -34.92
N LEU A 649 16.18 13.87 -35.53
CA LEU A 649 15.72 14.05 -36.92
C LEU A 649 16.63 13.32 -37.93
N ALA A 650 17.92 13.23 -37.65
CA ALA A 650 18.89 12.52 -38.50
C ALA A 650 18.61 11.00 -38.59
N GLN A 651 17.86 10.44 -37.64
CA GLN A 651 17.51 9.02 -37.60
C GLN A 651 16.18 8.70 -38.30
N LEU A 652 15.44 9.72 -38.76
CA LEU A 652 14.14 9.57 -39.42
C LEU A 652 14.27 9.50 -40.94
N SER A 653 13.20 9.02 -41.59
CA SER A 653 13.13 9.05 -43.05
C SER A 653 13.12 10.48 -43.58
N LEU A 654 13.59 10.66 -44.82
CA LEU A 654 13.66 11.98 -45.48
C LEU A 654 12.29 12.69 -45.50
N ASN A 655 11.19 11.95 -45.68
CA ASN A 655 9.85 12.51 -45.74
C ASN A 655 9.36 12.99 -44.37
N GLN A 656 9.56 12.19 -43.31
CA GLN A 656 9.24 12.58 -41.93
C GLN A 656 10.05 13.81 -41.51
N ARG A 657 11.34 13.83 -41.84
CA ARG A 657 12.23 14.96 -41.55
C ARG A 657 11.75 16.25 -42.22
N LYS A 658 11.46 16.22 -43.53
CA LYS A 658 10.92 17.38 -44.25
C LYS A 658 9.62 17.89 -43.65
N TYR A 659 8.72 16.97 -43.28
CA TYR A 659 7.46 17.33 -42.62
C TYR A 659 7.72 18.05 -41.29
N LEU A 660 8.53 17.46 -40.40
CA LEU A 660 8.85 18.04 -39.10
C LEU A 660 9.62 19.37 -39.23
N GLU A 661 10.55 19.49 -40.17
CA GLU A 661 11.27 20.76 -40.43
C GLU A 661 10.32 21.87 -40.90
N SER A 662 9.22 21.56 -41.57
CA SER A 662 8.21 22.59 -41.93
C SER A 662 7.28 23.00 -40.77
N HIS A 663 7.19 22.17 -39.71
CA HIS A 663 6.26 22.36 -38.58
C HIS A 663 6.93 22.75 -37.25
N LEU A 664 8.22 22.45 -37.08
CA LEU A 664 9.02 22.85 -35.92
C LEU A 664 9.57 24.28 -36.04
N TYR A 665 9.62 24.82 -37.26
CA TYR A 665 10.28 26.09 -37.58
C TYR A 665 9.31 27.23 -37.94
N GLN A 666 8.02 27.12 -37.61
CA GLN A 666 7.06 28.20 -37.85
C GLN A 666 7.24 29.36 -36.83
N LYS A 667 8.03 30.35 -37.25
CA LYS A 667 8.03 31.79 -36.91
C LYS A 667 7.77 32.20 -35.45
N ASP A 668 8.86 32.57 -34.77
CA ASP A 668 8.87 33.61 -33.74
C ASP A 668 8.45 34.96 -34.37
N ASN A 669 7.14 35.22 -34.39
CA ASN A 669 6.50 36.45 -34.86
C ASN A 669 6.16 37.37 -33.68
N SER A 670 7.11 37.63 -32.78
CA SER A 670 6.95 38.62 -31.72
C SER A 670 7.99 39.72 -31.80
N THR A 671 8.06 40.44 -32.93
CA THR A 671 8.16 41.90 -32.95
C THR A 671 7.73 42.40 -34.34
N THR A 672 7.15 43.59 -34.38
CA THR A 672 6.80 44.43 -35.55
C THR A 672 5.48 44.19 -36.27
N ARG A 673 4.59 45.17 -36.08
CA ARG A 673 3.51 45.55 -36.99
C ARG A 673 4.03 45.70 -38.42
N GLY A 674 3.24 45.22 -39.39
CA GLY A 674 3.21 45.75 -40.75
C GLY A 674 4.06 44.99 -41.78
N SER A 675 3.37 44.15 -42.55
CA SER A 675 3.64 43.76 -43.95
C SER A 675 4.88 44.36 -44.63
N SER A 676 5.80 43.47 -45.11
CA SER A 676 6.71 43.59 -46.29
C SER A 676 8.11 42.95 -46.09
N GLN A 677 8.37 42.20 -45.01
CA GLN A 677 9.74 41.73 -44.70
C GLN A 677 10.32 40.57 -45.54
N PRO A 678 9.55 39.56 -46.01
CA PRO A 678 10.13 38.41 -46.74
C PRO A 678 10.81 38.78 -48.06
N TYR A 679 10.26 39.78 -48.75
CA TYR A 679 10.85 40.31 -49.98
C TYR A 679 12.14 41.07 -49.68
N PHE A 680 12.19 41.85 -48.61
CA PHE A 680 13.37 42.62 -48.22
C PHE A 680 14.56 41.74 -47.82
N ASP A 681 14.31 40.66 -47.09
CA ASP A 681 15.39 39.73 -46.71
C ASP A 681 15.91 38.93 -47.91
N SER A 682 15.02 38.51 -48.83
CA SER A 682 15.39 37.89 -50.10
C SER A 682 16.15 38.85 -51.03
N PHE A 683 15.70 40.10 -51.08
CA PHE A 683 16.33 41.19 -51.84
C PHE A 683 17.71 41.55 -51.29
N ASN A 684 17.85 41.68 -49.97
CA ASN A 684 19.12 41.95 -49.30
C ASN A 684 20.11 40.81 -49.53
N PHE A 685 19.66 39.56 -49.40
CA PHE A 685 20.48 38.38 -49.68
C PHE A 685 20.89 38.30 -51.17
N PHE A 686 19.97 38.55 -52.10
CA PHE A 686 20.26 38.56 -53.52
C PHE A 686 21.24 39.68 -53.90
N PHE A 687 21.01 40.90 -53.41
CA PHE A 687 21.86 42.06 -53.65
C PHE A 687 23.29 41.80 -53.15
N ASN A 688 23.43 41.31 -51.92
CA ASN A 688 24.73 41.01 -51.33
C ASN A 688 25.48 39.89 -52.09
N ASN A 689 24.79 38.84 -52.50
CA ASN A 689 25.41 37.75 -53.28
C ASN A 689 25.80 38.19 -54.71
N PHE A 690 24.94 38.95 -55.39
CA PHE A 690 25.21 39.43 -56.74
C PHE A 690 26.44 40.35 -56.79
N PHE A 691 26.53 41.32 -55.88
CA PHE A 691 27.65 42.26 -55.85
C PHE A 691 28.96 41.59 -55.45
N GLN A 692 28.93 40.60 -54.54
CA GLN A 692 30.11 39.78 -54.25
C GLN A 692 30.57 38.98 -55.47
N GLN A 693 29.64 38.44 -56.26
CA GLN A 693 29.97 37.59 -57.43
C GLN A 693 30.49 38.39 -58.63
N GLU A 694 29.96 39.58 -58.92
CA GLU A 694 30.34 40.38 -60.09
C GLU A 694 31.49 41.37 -59.84
N PHE A 695 31.68 41.85 -58.60
CA PHE A 695 32.69 42.88 -58.28
C PHE A 695 33.79 42.42 -57.32
N GLY A 696 33.68 41.21 -56.76
CA GLY A 696 34.69 40.60 -55.88
C GLY A 696 34.66 41.13 -54.44
N SER A 697 35.23 40.35 -53.51
CA SER A 697 35.21 40.60 -52.06
C SER A 697 36.01 41.83 -51.58
N GLY A 698 36.64 42.57 -52.50
CA GLY A 698 37.47 43.75 -52.18
C GLY A 698 36.74 45.09 -52.32
N PHE A 699 35.49 45.10 -52.81
CA PHE A 699 34.77 46.35 -53.13
C PHE A 699 34.09 47.00 -51.91
N PHE A 700 33.63 46.19 -50.96
CA PHE A 700 33.13 46.64 -49.65
C PHE A 700 33.85 45.79 -48.58
N GLY A 701 34.27 46.39 -47.46
CA GLY A 701 34.95 45.67 -46.37
C GLY A 701 34.07 44.58 -45.74
N GLU A 702 34.54 43.90 -44.68
CA GLU A 702 33.90 42.73 -44.01
C GLU A 702 32.51 42.98 -43.36
N SER A 703 31.71 43.95 -43.82
CA SER A 703 30.38 44.30 -43.31
C SER A 703 29.31 44.37 -44.41
N ASP A 704 28.02 44.15 -44.02
CA ASP A 704 26.81 44.13 -44.87
C ASP A 704 26.80 45.19 -46.01
N PRO A 705 27.13 44.80 -47.26
CA PRO A 705 27.28 45.73 -48.39
C PRO A 705 26.03 46.56 -48.67
N PHE A 706 24.85 45.96 -48.47
CA PHE A 706 23.57 46.62 -48.65
C PHE A 706 23.39 47.82 -47.71
N ARG A 707 23.69 47.64 -46.42
CA ARG A 707 23.59 48.72 -45.42
C ARG A 707 24.63 49.81 -45.63
N GLN A 708 25.84 49.44 -46.07
CA GLN A 708 26.88 50.41 -46.41
C GLN A 708 26.50 51.25 -47.64
N PHE A 709 25.78 50.65 -48.60
CA PHE A 709 25.45 51.27 -49.88
C PHE A 709 24.16 52.12 -49.84
N PHE A 710 23.11 51.68 -49.15
CA PHE A 710 21.82 52.39 -49.04
C PHE A 710 21.61 53.13 -47.71
N GLY A 711 22.48 52.91 -46.72
CA GLY A 711 22.43 53.54 -45.39
C GLY A 711 21.47 52.86 -44.40
N GLU A 712 21.70 53.06 -43.09
CA GLU A 712 20.92 52.43 -42.00
C GLU A 712 19.43 52.83 -41.95
N GLY A 713 19.04 53.86 -42.70
CA GLY A 713 17.68 54.43 -42.73
C GLY A 713 16.82 54.05 -43.94
N PHE A 714 17.24 53.11 -44.80
CA PHE A 714 16.44 52.71 -45.97
C PHE A 714 15.16 51.96 -45.55
N ALA A 715 14.03 52.67 -45.53
CA ALA A 715 12.74 52.14 -45.10
C ALA A 715 12.02 51.36 -46.21
N VAL A 716 11.41 50.21 -45.84
CA VAL A 716 10.72 49.22 -46.70
C VAL A 716 9.47 49.76 -47.45
N GLY A 717 9.21 51.07 -47.45
CA GLY A 717 8.07 51.67 -48.15
C GLY A 717 8.35 52.25 -49.54
N THR A 718 9.59 52.18 -50.03
CA THR A 718 10.03 52.96 -51.21
C THR A 718 10.69 52.07 -52.27
N GLN A 719 10.00 51.01 -52.70
CA GLN A 719 10.44 50.23 -53.85
C GLN A 719 9.75 50.75 -55.12
N PRO A 720 10.48 51.03 -56.21
CA PRO A 720 9.87 51.37 -57.48
C PRO A 720 9.02 50.19 -57.97
N SER A 721 7.87 50.49 -58.59
CA SER A 721 7.11 49.48 -59.32
C SER A 721 7.96 48.83 -60.43
N GLN A 722 7.56 47.66 -60.92
CA GLN A 722 8.29 47.00 -61.99
C GLN A 722 8.44 47.89 -63.23
N ASN A 723 7.38 48.61 -63.60
CA ASN A 723 7.41 49.54 -64.74
C ASN A 723 8.41 50.68 -64.52
N GLU A 724 8.51 51.21 -63.31
CA GLU A 724 9.53 52.21 -62.94
C GLU A 724 10.94 51.61 -62.96
N SER A 725 11.09 50.35 -62.56
CA SER A 725 12.38 49.64 -62.58
C SER A 725 12.86 49.36 -64.02
N PHE A 726 11.95 48.96 -64.92
CA PHE A 726 12.26 48.84 -66.35
C PHE A 726 12.60 50.20 -66.97
N ALA A 727 11.85 51.26 -66.63
CA ALA A 727 12.13 52.61 -67.11
C ALA A 727 13.48 53.16 -66.62
N ALA A 728 13.86 52.92 -65.36
CA ALA A 728 15.16 53.30 -64.80
C ALA A 728 16.33 52.59 -65.50
N LEU A 729 16.11 51.36 -65.99
CA LEU A 729 17.08 50.64 -66.83
C LEU A 729 16.99 50.98 -68.33
N GLY A 730 16.02 51.81 -68.74
CA GLY A 730 15.78 52.15 -70.15
C GLY A 730 15.24 50.99 -70.99
N LEU A 731 14.51 50.07 -70.35
CA LEU A 731 13.99 48.84 -70.95
C LEU A 731 12.47 48.84 -71.05
N GLN A 732 11.94 48.00 -71.95
CA GLN A 732 10.50 47.73 -72.03
C GLN A 732 10.08 46.71 -70.96
N PRO A 733 8.82 46.72 -70.48
CA PRO A 733 8.33 45.84 -69.40
C PRO A 733 8.39 44.32 -69.68
N ASN A 734 8.84 43.90 -70.86
CA ASN A 734 8.99 42.51 -71.29
C ASN A 734 10.45 42.14 -71.61
N ALA A 735 11.43 42.96 -71.22
CA ALA A 735 12.84 42.69 -71.47
C ALA A 735 13.29 41.41 -70.76
N SER A 736 14.11 40.61 -71.46
CA SER A 736 14.64 39.34 -70.95
C SER A 736 15.66 39.56 -69.83
N LYS A 737 15.89 38.53 -69.00
CA LYS A 737 16.88 38.57 -67.90
C LYS A 737 18.30 38.93 -68.40
N GLU A 738 18.64 38.57 -69.64
CA GLU A 738 19.93 38.95 -70.26
C GLU A 738 19.99 40.43 -70.66
N GLU A 739 18.90 40.98 -71.19
CA GLU A 739 18.79 42.40 -71.54
C GLU A 739 18.82 43.29 -70.29
N ILE A 740 18.15 42.87 -69.21
CA ILE A 740 18.18 43.52 -67.89
C ILE A 740 19.62 43.59 -67.35
N LYS A 741 20.36 42.47 -67.36
CA LYS A 741 21.77 42.43 -66.93
C LYS A 741 22.67 43.31 -67.80
N LYS A 742 22.46 43.30 -69.12
CA LYS A 742 23.27 44.09 -70.06
C LYS A 742 23.04 45.59 -69.88
N ALA A 743 21.80 46.02 -69.73
CA ALA A 743 21.44 47.42 -69.50
C ALA A 743 22.00 47.92 -68.16
N TYR A 744 21.83 47.13 -67.09
CA TYR A 744 22.40 47.43 -65.78
C TYR A 744 23.92 47.61 -65.87
N LYS A 745 24.65 46.68 -66.50
CA LYS A 745 26.12 46.76 -66.62
C LYS A 745 26.58 48.04 -67.35
N GLN A 746 25.86 48.46 -68.39
CA GLN A 746 26.19 49.69 -69.12
C GLN A 746 25.96 50.95 -68.28
N LEU A 747 24.82 51.04 -67.57
CA LEU A 747 24.47 52.17 -66.73
C LEU A 747 25.34 52.23 -65.47
N ALA A 748 25.61 51.09 -64.84
CA ALA A 748 26.51 50.95 -63.70
C ALA A 748 27.92 51.45 -64.05
N LEU A 749 28.47 51.05 -65.19
CA LEU A 749 29.78 51.54 -65.65
C LEU A 749 29.78 53.03 -66.03
N LYS A 750 28.65 53.59 -66.45
CA LYS A 750 28.51 55.01 -66.81
C LYS A 750 28.47 55.90 -65.56
N TYR A 751 27.78 55.47 -64.52
CA TYR A 751 27.58 56.25 -63.29
C TYR A 751 28.53 55.87 -62.15
N HIS A 752 29.44 54.91 -62.37
CA HIS A 752 30.40 54.46 -61.36
C HIS A 752 31.26 55.61 -60.79
N PRO A 753 31.46 55.68 -59.45
CA PRO A 753 32.24 56.75 -58.81
C PRO A 753 33.69 56.81 -59.31
N ASP A 754 34.37 55.67 -59.49
CA ASP A 754 35.76 55.64 -60.00
C ASP A 754 35.92 56.12 -61.46
N ARG A 755 34.84 56.13 -62.24
CA ARG A 755 34.88 56.64 -63.64
C ARG A 755 34.47 58.09 -63.74
N ASN A 756 33.85 58.63 -62.70
CA ASN A 756 33.40 60.02 -62.60
C ASN A 756 34.24 60.82 -61.60
N LEU A 757 35.56 60.54 -61.58
CA LEU A 757 36.54 61.29 -60.79
C LEU A 757 36.63 62.75 -61.27
N ARG A 758 37.10 63.61 -60.36
CA ARG A 758 37.23 65.04 -60.61
C ARG A 758 38.17 65.30 -61.79
N ARG A 759 37.75 66.14 -62.74
CA ARG A 759 38.61 66.62 -63.84
C ARG A 759 39.49 67.77 -63.34
N LEU A 760 40.71 67.88 -63.88
CA LEU A 760 41.72 68.82 -63.38
C LEU A 760 41.31 70.30 -63.53
N ASP A 761 40.42 70.62 -64.46
CA ASP A 761 39.92 71.94 -64.82
C ASP A 761 38.51 72.26 -64.25
N GLU A 762 37.96 71.35 -63.43
CA GLU A 762 36.59 71.47 -62.94
C GLU A 762 36.50 72.13 -61.55
N LYS A 763 35.55 73.06 -61.43
CA LYS A 763 35.20 73.70 -60.17
C LYS A 763 34.65 72.67 -59.19
N GLU A 764 35.04 72.79 -57.92
CA GLU A 764 34.66 71.83 -56.88
C GLU A 764 33.14 71.72 -56.70
N SER A 765 32.41 72.83 -56.84
CA SER A 765 30.94 72.85 -56.84
C SER A 765 30.34 71.98 -57.94
N ASP A 766 30.88 72.08 -59.16
CA ASP A 766 30.33 71.40 -60.33
C ASP A 766 30.67 69.91 -60.28
N TYR A 767 31.85 69.58 -59.76
CA TYR A 767 32.25 68.21 -59.44
C TYR A 767 31.35 67.58 -58.37
N GLU A 768 31.08 68.26 -57.26
CA GLU A 768 30.24 67.73 -56.19
C GLU A 768 28.81 67.47 -56.66
N ILE A 769 28.24 68.39 -57.45
CA ILE A 769 26.90 68.23 -58.03
C ILE A 769 26.88 66.99 -58.94
N ARG A 770 27.80 66.90 -59.92
CA ARG A 770 27.86 65.75 -60.82
C ARG A 770 28.14 64.44 -60.09
N ARG A 771 29.01 64.45 -59.08
CA ARG A 771 29.33 63.28 -58.26
C ARG A 771 28.09 62.77 -57.54
N LYS A 772 27.33 63.67 -56.88
CA LYS A 772 26.07 63.33 -56.22
C LYS A 772 25.04 62.80 -57.22
N GLU A 773 24.87 63.46 -58.36
CA GLU A 773 23.96 62.99 -59.41
C GLU A 773 24.33 61.61 -59.96
N CYS A 774 25.63 61.33 -60.14
CA CYS A 774 26.10 60.01 -60.57
C CYS A 774 25.90 58.96 -59.48
N GLU A 775 26.17 59.30 -58.21
CA GLU A 775 25.95 58.40 -57.08
C GLU A 775 24.45 58.06 -56.89
N GLU A 776 23.58 59.05 -57.02
CA GLU A 776 22.13 58.86 -56.95
C GLU A 776 21.63 57.98 -58.10
N LYS A 777 22.04 58.25 -59.34
CA LYS A 777 21.69 57.41 -60.50
C LYS A 777 22.25 56.00 -60.39
N PHE A 778 23.45 55.84 -59.84
CA PHE A 778 24.04 54.53 -59.62
C PHE A 778 23.24 53.72 -58.59
N LYS A 779 22.79 54.36 -57.50
CA LYS A 779 21.90 53.75 -56.50
C LYS A 779 20.54 53.39 -57.08
N GLU A 780 19.94 54.28 -57.86
CA GLU A 780 18.65 54.08 -58.54
C GLU A 780 18.68 52.87 -59.49
N VAL A 781 19.69 52.81 -60.36
CA VAL A 781 19.88 51.72 -61.33
C VAL A 781 20.19 50.38 -60.63
N SER A 782 20.93 50.41 -59.52
CA SER A 782 21.22 49.22 -58.72
C SER A 782 19.99 48.68 -58.00
N LEU A 783 19.13 49.58 -57.49
CA LEU A 783 17.85 49.23 -56.87
C LEU A 783 16.90 48.62 -57.91
N ALA A 784 16.77 49.25 -59.08
CA ALA A 784 15.92 48.78 -60.18
C ALA A 784 16.32 47.40 -60.69
N PHE A 785 17.62 47.16 -60.88
CA PHE A 785 18.13 45.85 -61.28
C PHE A 785 17.83 44.77 -60.23
N ALA A 786 18.11 45.04 -58.96
CA ALA A 786 17.87 44.08 -57.89
C ALA A 786 16.36 43.77 -57.74
N ASN A 787 15.49 44.74 -57.99
CA ASN A 787 14.04 44.57 -57.91
C ASN A 787 13.53 43.64 -59.02
N LEU A 788 14.07 43.78 -60.24
CA LEU A 788 13.71 42.91 -61.38
C LEU A 788 14.41 41.54 -61.35
N ALA A 789 15.51 41.40 -60.61
CA ALA A 789 16.28 40.16 -60.54
C ALA A 789 15.92 39.26 -59.34
N ALA A 790 15.23 39.80 -58.33
CA ALA A 790 14.72 39.06 -57.18
C ALA A 790 13.47 38.20 -57.49
N GLU A 791 12.85 38.39 -58.66
CA GLU A 791 11.79 37.53 -59.24
C GLU A 791 12.35 36.53 -60.28
#